data_AF-A0A7S0KQF7-F1
#
_entry.id   AF-A0A7S0KQF7-F1
#
_cell.length_a   1.000
_cell.length_b   1.000
_cell.length_c   1.000
_cell.angle_alpha   90.00
_cell.angle_beta   90.00
_cell.angle_gamma   90.00
#
_symmetry.space_group_name_H-M   'P 1'
#
loop_
_entity.id
_entity.type
_entity.pdbx_description
1 polymer ?
#
loop_
_entity_poly.entity_id
_entity_poly.type
_entity_poly.pdbx_seq_one_letter_code
_entity_poly.pdbx_strand_id
1 'polypeptide(L)'
;RPRMSNTTAPAPAPARHRHKKRKNTSLDVDAVRALVERRVRESQASSSTTSCSMALKGFELATKDALCALLCAATSGAVRSLNISGALDELEASDIISAFATTAWEVDELSLASRRELFARVDEDDVLGFMRALVRARRINMSKCNVTCAAAAALARALMEENPLRRCESVNLRDNDVGDRGGRELRRACDANGDIVECIVTNNSVMASEDVERIREACHKNRRASLARVALRRRAASGNLLEALSLRKMDLSDLDTPVILACIDQDCSVTRIDVRDNAFTEMGLRALLDALRIHEGAERVVSINVSGNPGFGTAAARELVGYAAANYVRANPCTEALKSVSDRNLGDDGAVLVAAALAERSTSVMAFGVHHNDIGPAGCIAIVNALMAKHNALRELAMYSNRMGAEGAKSVASLVASSDSLNVLDIGGNAIGDAGCDAIARALRDSSALHELHLDHNGITAFGGQALLAALEDRRRRGVPPLRSIWLHGNNVDDVLTGRIMRMTSGAIAVMDGDVTLQRAMESLPSPPSSEDIARAERDADQVNVTQPADSCSLANRIAARVGAEYRARCSTHYKSTRGTAVVAGIVARDATLPAPHDLVVLSLGVGTKFIPPGVATAIALQSQSDVMDGVAINAWDAHVHDSHAEVLARRGLLRTLYREIDSYARNCSSTLLEPRSDNARLMLKLSVTLHLYVSTAPCGAASAGPKGCGVQEWMNGAGIAAAQHCHSSPVFDPRWFGACQKGTNDDDNREAPPGCVVLTKGASSALSVPGRALSCSDKILRWNALGIQGALLSHFVDPVRLTSVVIGRKYDYDRCRFATCCRALTTQNAHSAFTHPAMLRSGVKLECNAADAASGLRQLAGDGDESISWALGEGGASSHDGRTGTAIGGVGTTSLCSRVVLWHQFLGVVDAIRAGSPAALSVPEVDGAWTYPSLKRASKGYMRARDALFSSL
;
A
#
# COMPACT_ATOMS: atom_id res chain seq x y z
N ARG A 1 -14.99 78.99 -24.54
CA ARG A 1 -14.13 80.08 -24.00
C ARG A 1 -13.76 79.72 -22.56
N PRO A 2 -12.53 79.94 -22.06
CA PRO A 2 -11.21 79.50 -22.51
C PRO A 2 -10.52 78.57 -21.47
N ARG A 3 -9.30 78.13 -21.83
CA ARG A 3 -8.29 77.42 -21.02
C ARG A 3 -8.03 78.07 -19.65
N MET A 4 -7.60 77.30 -18.64
CA MET A 4 -6.24 77.40 -18.08
C MET A 4 -5.93 76.37 -16.97
N SER A 5 -4.66 75.97 -16.99
CA SER A 5 -3.81 75.19 -16.06
C SER A 5 -4.20 75.10 -14.58
N ASN A 6 -3.90 73.95 -13.96
CA ASN A 6 -3.06 73.91 -12.74
C ASN A 6 -2.57 72.49 -12.38
N THR A 7 -1.25 72.34 -12.40
CA THR A 7 -0.37 71.68 -11.42
C THR A 7 -0.98 70.65 -10.45
N THR A 8 -0.56 69.39 -10.56
CA THR A 8 -0.55 68.44 -9.45
C THR A 8 0.87 67.93 -9.20
N ALA A 9 1.36 68.19 -8.00
CA ALA A 9 2.66 67.77 -7.47
C ALA A 9 2.77 66.24 -7.39
N PRO A 10 3.99 65.67 -7.53
CA PRO A 10 4.20 64.24 -7.33
C PRO A 10 4.22 63.87 -5.83
N ALA A 11 3.55 62.76 -5.51
CA ALA A 11 3.55 62.10 -4.20
C ALA A 11 4.98 61.70 -3.77
N PRO A 12 5.26 61.60 -2.44
CA PRO A 12 6.61 61.42 -1.94
C PRO A 12 7.17 60.02 -2.26
N ALA A 13 8.46 59.99 -2.59
CA ALA A 13 9.21 58.77 -2.84
C ALA A 13 9.22 57.83 -1.61
N PRO A 14 9.14 56.50 -1.80
CA PRO A 14 9.21 55.56 -0.69
C PRO A 14 10.59 55.60 -0.04
N ALA A 15 10.58 55.63 1.30
CA ALA A 15 11.77 55.64 2.13
C ALA A 15 12.74 54.50 1.76
N ARG A 16 13.99 54.86 1.44
CA ARG A 16 15.09 53.90 1.30
C ARG A 16 15.28 53.18 2.65
N HIS A 17 14.91 51.90 2.71
CA HIS A 17 15.34 51.01 3.78
C HIS A 17 16.87 50.94 3.77
N ARG A 18 17.51 51.59 4.75
CA ARG A 18 18.91 51.30 5.13
C ARG A 18 18.96 49.86 5.61
N HIS A 19 19.48 48.95 4.80
CA HIS A 19 19.89 47.62 5.27
C HIS A 19 20.93 47.81 6.38
N LYS A 20 20.60 47.44 7.61
CA LYS A 20 21.60 47.17 8.64
C LYS A 20 22.47 46.02 8.12
N LYS A 21 23.73 46.27 7.77
CA LYS A 21 24.74 45.22 7.55
C LYS A 21 24.73 44.33 8.80
N ARG A 22 24.31 43.07 8.69
CA ARG A 22 24.61 42.06 9.72
C ARG A 22 26.14 41.99 9.80
N LYS A 23 26.72 42.16 10.99
CA LYS A 23 28.14 41.88 11.19
C LYS A 23 28.34 40.38 11.00
N ASN A 24 29.00 39.99 9.90
CA ASN A 24 29.41 38.61 9.69
C ASN A 24 30.51 38.26 10.68
N THR A 25 30.63 36.99 11.05
CA THR A 25 31.68 36.51 11.94
C THR A 25 32.92 36.18 11.10
N SER A 26 34.01 36.91 11.32
CA SER A 26 35.29 36.67 10.66
C SER A 26 35.93 35.37 11.19
N LEU A 27 36.38 34.52 10.27
CA LEU A 27 37.02 33.23 10.55
C LEU A 27 38.50 33.28 10.15
N ASP A 28 39.36 32.94 11.10
CA ASP A 28 40.78 32.67 10.87
C ASP A 28 41.02 31.18 10.54
N VAL A 29 42.28 30.80 10.30
CA VAL A 29 42.68 29.45 9.88
C VAL A 29 42.19 28.36 10.85
N ASP A 30 42.32 28.59 12.16
CA ASP A 30 41.97 27.60 13.17
C ASP A 30 40.45 27.51 13.38
N ALA A 31 39.76 28.66 13.35
CA ALA A 31 38.30 28.71 13.41
C ALA A 31 37.64 28.01 12.20
N VAL A 32 38.23 28.14 11.02
CA VAL A 32 37.79 27.43 9.81
C VAL A 32 37.94 25.92 9.98
N ARG A 33 39.10 25.42 10.41
CA ARG A 33 39.34 23.98 10.60
C ARG A 33 38.37 23.39 11.62
N ALA A 34 38.20 24.06 12.76
CA ALA A 34 37.27 23.64 13.80
C ALA A 34 35.81 23.62 13.30
N LEU A 35 35.41 24.59 12.48
CA LEU A 35 34.07 24.65 11.88
C LEU A 35 33.82 23.46 10.95
N VAL A 36 34.77 23.15 10.05
CA VAL A 36 34.64 22.04 9.10
C VAL A 36 34.57 20.71 9.84
N GLU A 37 35.48 20.45 10.77
CA GLU A 37 35.48 19.21 11.54
C GLU A 37 34.18 19.00 12.32
N ARG A 38 33.67 20.06 12.94
CA ARG A 38 32.39 20.00 13.66
C ARG A 38 31.25 19.64 12.70
N ARG A 39 31.17 20.29 11.54
CA ARG A 39 30.11 20.04 10.54
C ARG A 39 30.18 18.62 9.98
N VAL A 40 31.39 18.11 9.73
CA VAL A 40 31.59 16.72 9.29
C VAL A 40 31.14 15.74 10.36
N ARG A 41 31.51 15.97 11.64
CA ARG A 41 31.06 15.15 12.77
C ARG A 41 29.54 15.19 12.96
N GLU A 42 28.93 16.37 12.88
CA GLU A 42 27.46 16.53 12.93
C GLU A 42 26.76 15.81 11.77
N SER A 43 27.32 15.86 10.56
CA SER A 43 26.78 15.18 9.38
C SER A 43 26.89 13.65 9.47
N GLN A 44 27.98 13.15 10.07
CA GLN A 44 28.18 11.71 10.32
C GLN A 44 27.26 11.19 11.44
N ALA A 45 26.92 12.03 12.42
CA ALA A 45 26.03 11.67 13.52
C ALA A 45 24.53 11.72 13.15
N SER A 46 24.15 12.38 12.05
CA SER A 46 22.75 12.72 11.73
C SER A 46 22.17 12.03 10.48
N SER A 47 22.94 11.29 9.68
CA SER A 47 22.41 10.70 8.43
C SER A 47 22.98 9.32 8.08
N SER A 48 22.15 8.47 7.45
CA SER A 48 22.55 7.22 6.79
C SER A 48 23.18 7.46 5.40
N THR A 49 23.58 8.70 5.09
CA THR A 49 24.16 9.12 3.80
C THR A 49 25.59 9.61 3.99
N THR A 50 26.52 9.12 3.17
CA THR A 50 27.97 9.43 3.22
C THR A 50 28.35 10.83 2.67
N SER A 51 27.44 11.80 2.66
CA SER A 51 27.66 13.11 2.00
C SER A 51 27.43 14.30 2.95
N CYS A 52 28.50 15.00 3.32
CA CYS A 52 28.45 16.24 4.11
C CYS A 52 28.23 17.46 3.20
N SER A 53 27.24 18.31 3.53
CA SER A 53 26.94 19.57 2.84
C SER A 53 27.17 20.76 3.78
N MET A 54 27.87 21.79 3.31
CA MET A 54 28.30 22.92 4.13
C MET A 54 28.01 24.27 3.45
N ALA A 55 27.49 25.22 4.21
CA ALA A 55 27.27 26.60 3.77
C ALA A 55 27.80 27.60 4.81
N LEU A 56 28.63 28.56 4.38
CA LEU A 56 29.24 29.60 5.23
C LEU A 56 28.34 30.86 5.34
N LYS A 57 27.03 30.67 5.49
CA LYS A 57 26.09 31.81 5.55
C LYS A 57 26.29 32.61 6.84
N GLY A 58 26.70 33.88 6.71
CA GLY A 58 26.93 34.79 7.83
C GLY A 58 28.35 34.77 8.41
N PHE A 59 29.28 34.07 7.74
CA PHE A 59 30.71 34.08 8.05
C PHE A 59 31.49 34.81 6.96
N GLU A 60 32.64 35.39 7.33
CA GLU A 60 33.61 36.00 6.42
C GLU A 60 34.97 35.33 6.62
N LEU A 61 35.71 35.11 5.53
CA LEU A 61 37.06 34.58 5.58
C LEU A 61 38.06 35.75 5.65
N ALA A 62 38.86 35.79 6.71
CA ALA A 62 39.70 36.95 7.03
C ALA A 62 40.93 37.08 6.12
N THR A 63 41.46 35.97 5.61
CA THR A 63 42.73 35.92 4.87
C THR A 63 42.71 34.84 3.79
N LYS A 64 43.64 34.96 2.83
CA LYS A 64 43.94 33.91 1.84
C LYS A 64 44.25 32.57 2.51
N ASP A 65 44.99 32.59 3.61
CA ASP A 65 45.35 31.37 4.35
C ASP A 65 44.13 30.68 4.98
N ALA A 66 43.15 31.46 5.47
CA ALA A 66 41.89 30.92 5.97
C ALA A 66 41.07 30.26 4.85
N LEU A 67 41.10 30.84 3.64
CA LEU A 67 40.51 30.22 2.46
C LEU A 67 41.23 28.92 2.08
N CYS A 68 42.56 28.92 1.95
CA CYS A 68 43.33 27.69 1.69
C CYS A 68 43.05 26.60 2.74
N ALA A 69 42.97 26.97 4.02
CA ALA A 69 42.64 26.05 5.09
C ALA A 69 41.23 25.46 4.96
N LEU A 70 40.23 26.26 4.54
CA LEU A 70 38.87 25.79 4.29
C LEU A 70 38.86 24.73 3.19
N LEU A 71 39.60 24.97 2.10
CA LEU A 71 39.63 24.11 0.93
C LEU A 71 40.32 22.78 1.23
N CYS A 72 41.46 22.83 1.90
CA CYS A 72 42.15 21.63 2.39
C CYS A 72 41.27 20.84 3.35
N ALA A 73 40.64 21.50 4.33
CA ALA A 73 39.81 20.83 5.32
C ALA A 73 38.53 20.24 4.71
N ALA A 74 37.88 20.94 3.78
CA ALA A 74 36.69 20.46 3.08
C ALA A 74 36.99 19.21 2.24
N THR A 75 38.13 19.19 1.57
CA THR A 75 38.61 18.05 0.78
C THR A 75 38.93 16.85 1.69
N SER A 76 39.76 17.05 2.72
CA SER A 76 40.09 16.00 3.69
C SER A 76 38.90 15.49 4.50
N GLY A 77 37.91 16.35 4.75
CA GLY A 77 36.68 16.04 5.47
C GLY A 77 35.57 15.41 4.61
N ALA A 78 35.83 15.12 3.34
CA ALA A 78 34.88 14.56 2.38
C ALA A 78 33.57 15.38 2.24
N VAL A 79 33.67 16.71 2.31
CA VAL A 79 32.55 17.62 2.04
C VAL A 79 32.19 17.53 0.56
N ARG A 80 30.94 17.15 0.26
CA ARG A 80 30.46 16.98 -1.11
C ARG A 80 29.79 18.23 -1.68
N SER A 81 29.18 19.06 -0.85
CA SER A 81 28.55 20.32 -1.30
C SER A 81 29.07 21.48 -0.46
N LEU A 82 29.64 22.50 -1.12
CA LEU A 82 30.27 23.66 -0.51
C LEU A 82 29.69 24.96 -1.04
N ASN A 83 29.09 25.75 -0.17
CA ASN A 83 28.58 27.08 -0.48
C ASN A 83 29.31 28.15 0.33
N ILE A 84 30.14 28.95 -0.36
CA ILE A 84 30.92 30.06 0.22
C ILE A 84 30.45 31.42 -0.31
N SER A 85 29.21 31.49 -0.80
CA SER A 85 28.59 32.72 -1.31
C SER A 85 28.54 33.78 -0.20
N GLY A 86 29.17 34.93 -0.44
CA GLY A 86 29.27 36.05 0.53
C GLY A 86 30.33 35.88 1.62
N ALA A 87 30.99 34.73 1.73
CA ALA A 87 32.11 34.54 2.69
C ALA A 87 33.44 35.09 2.17
N LEU A 88 33.49 35.46 0.89
CA LEU A 88 34.68 35.93 0.18
C LEU A 88 34.74 37.46 0.05
N ASP A 89 33.85 38.20 0.72
CA ASP A 89 33.64 39.62 0.41
C ASP A 89 34.81 40.53 0.81
N GLU A 90 35.59 40.14 1.81
CA GLU A 90 36.77 40.86 2.33
C GLU A 90 38.09 40.42 1.64
N LEU A 91 38.03 39.45 0.72
CA LEU A 91 39.21 38.97 0.00
C LEU A 91 39.32 39.62 -1.39
N GLU A 92 40.54 39.98 -1.75
CA GLU A 92 40.89 40.43 -3.10
C GLU A 92 40.72 39.29 -4.11
N ALA A 93 40.24 39.60 -5.31
CA ALA A 93 39.97 38.59 -6.34
C ALA A 93 41.22 37.76 -6.70
N SER A 94 42.40 38.40 -6.77
CA SER A 94 43.68 37.72 -7.03
C SER A 94 44.05 36.71 -5.94
N ASP A 95 43.74 37.01 -4.68
CA ASP A 95 44.01 36.09 -3.57
C ASP A 95 43.06 34.91 -3.57
N ILE A 96 41.79 35.13 -3.90
CA ILE A 96 40.78 34.06 -4.03
C ILE A 96 41.18 33.10 -5.16
N ILE A 97 41.48 33.62 -6.34
CA ILE A 97 41.84 32.82 -7.52
C ILE A 97 43.13 32.05 -7.28
N SER A 98 44.16 32.71 -6.73
CA SER A 98 45.41 32.05 -6.37
C SER A 98 45.21 30.96 -5.31
N ALA A 99 44.36 31.20 -4.29
CA ALA A 99 44.02 30.17 -3.30
C ALA A 99 43.28 28.98 -3.92
N PHE A 100 42.47 29.20 -4.96
CA PHE A 100 41.75 28.12 -5.60
C PHE A 100 42.64 27.23 -6.46
N ALA A 101 43.72 27.78 -7.02
CA ALA A 101 44.65 27.05 -7.88
C ALA A 101 45.68 26.18 -7.11
N THR A 102 45.84 26.36 -5.79
CA THR A 102 46.89 25.68 -5.00
C THR A 102 46.52 24.28 -4.53
N THR A 103 45.23 23.95 -4.50
CA THR A 103 44.74 22.68 -3.92
C THR A 103 43.77 22.03 -4.89
N ALA A 104 43.77 20.69 -4.99
CA ALA A 104 42.75 19.96 -5.74
C ALA A 104 41.46 19.82 -4.92
N TRP A 105 40.31 20.04 -5.53
CA TRP A 105 39.01 20.08 -4.86
C TRP A 105 38.18 18.86 -5.23
N GLU A 106 37.81 18.09 -4.23
CA GLU A 106 36.96 16.90 -4.37
C GLU A 106 35.51 17.17 -3.93
N VAL A 107 34.97 18.34 -4.28
CA VAL A 107 33.57 18.70 -4.05
C VAL A 107 32.72 18.31 -5.26
N ASP A 108 31.50 17.80 -5.03
CA ASP A 108 30.52 17.55 -6.09
C ASP A 108 29.76 18.83 -6.46
N GLU A 109 29.53 19.73 -5.50
CA GLU A 109 28.82 20.99 -5.71
C GLU A 109 29.59 22.18 -5.09
N LEU A 110 29.78 23.23 -5.88
CA LEU A 110 30.42 24.48 -5.45
C LEU A 110 29.55 25.70 -5.79
N SER A 111 29.32 26.58 -4.82
CA SER A 111 28.66 27.87 -5.03
C SER A 111 29.52 29.05 -4.58
N LEU A 112 29.83 29.93 -5.54
CA LEU A 112 30.57 31.19 -5.41
C LEU A 112 29.68 32.43 -5.64
N ALA A 113 28.36 32.22 -5.67
CA ALA A 113 27.40 33.21 -6.14
C ALA A 113 27.48 34.56 -5.41
N SER A 114 27.14 35.63 -6.14
CA SER A 114 27.06 37.01 -5.67
C SER A 114 28.37 37.70 -5.30
N ARG A 115 29.54 37.15 -5.68
CA ARG A 115 30.84 37.84 -5.57
C ARG A 115 31.16 38.64 -6.83
N ARG A 116 30.61 39.86 -6.92
CA ARG A 116 30.57 40.70 -8.14
C ARG A 116 31.92 41.12 -8.72
N GLU A 117 33.03 40.93 -8.03
CA GLU A 117 34.36 41.32 -8.52
C GLU A 117 35.27 40.12 -8.80
N LEU A 118 34.78 38.89 -8.58
CA LEU A 118 35.61 37.69 -8.60
C LEU A 118 36.30 37.47 -9.93
N PHE A 119 35.60 37.65 -11.06
CA PHE A 119 36.15 37.42 -12.40
C PHE A 119 36.33 38.70 -13.22
N ALA A 120 36.30 39.87 -12.56
CA ALA A 120 36.33 41.17 -13.23
C ALA A 120 37.69 41.50 -13.87
N ARG A 121 38.79 41.05 -13.27
CA ARG A 121 40.19 41.38 -13.64
C ARG A 121 41.09 40.15 -13.65
N VAL A 122 40.52 39.00 -13.95
CA VAL A 122 41.21 37.69 -13.97
C VAL A 122 41.53 37.35 -15.42
N ASP A 123 42.74 36.83 -15.67
CA ASP A 123 43.14 36.42 -17.01
C ASP A 123 42.58 35.03 -17.39
N GLU A 124 42.75 34.61 -18.65
CA GLU A 124 42.23 33.32 -19.12
C GLU A 124 42.94 32.13 -18.43
N ASP A 125 44.22 32.26 -18.08
CA ASP A 125 45.04 31.19 -17.49
C ASP A 125 44.67 30.91 -16.03
N ASP A 126 44.35 31.96 -15.28
CA ASP A 126 43.85 31.91 -13.92
C ASP A 126 42.49 31.19 -13.83
N VAL A 127 41.57 31.47 -14.76
CA VAL A 127 40.26 30.79 -14.84
C VAL A 127 40.44 29.32 -15.21
N LEU A 128 41.38 29.02 -16.11
CA LEU A 128 41.72 27.65 -16.49
C LEU A 128 42.33 26.89 -15.30
N GLY A 129 43.23 27.53 -14.56
CA GLY A 129 43.83 26.99 -13.33
C GLY A 129 42.79 26.72 -12.25
N PHE A 130 41.87 27.67 -12.01
CA PHE A 130 40.73 27.49 -11.13
C PHE A 130 39.89 26.29 -11.53
N MET A 131 39.51 26.19 -12.81
CA MET A 131 38.73 25.05 -13.28
C MET A 131 39.52 23.77 -13.07
N ARG A 132 40.78 23.67 -13.50
CA ARG A 132 41.62 22.47 -13.32
C ARG A 132 41.80 22.02 -11.87
N ALA A 133 41.71 22.93 -10.90
CA ALA A 133 41.69 22.57 -9.48
C ALA A 133 40.41 21.82 -9.05
N LEU A 134 39.27 22.00 -9.72
CA LEU A 134 37.97 21.38 -9.38
C LEU A 134 37.81 19.91 -9.85
N VAL A 135 38.61 18.99 -9.32
CA VAL A 135 38.74 17.61 -9.82
C VAL A 135 37.41 16.81 -9.89
N ARG A 136 36.45 17.05 -8.99
CA ARG A 136 35.17 16.29 -8.94
C ARG A 136 33.89 17.12 -9.11
N ALA A 137 34.00 18.41 -9.44
CA ALA A 137 32.84 19.30 -9.45
C ALA A 137 31.81 18.90 -10.51
N ARG A 138 30.63 18.48 -10.05
CA ARG A 138 29.46 18.19 -10.89
C ARG A 138 28.60 19.42 -11.10
N ARG A 139 28.45 20.27 -10.08
CA ARG A 139 27.64 21.49 -10.16
C ARG A 139 28.43 22.70 -9.70
N ILE A 140 28.51 23.71 -10.56
CA ILE A 140 29.23 24.95 -10.27
C ILE A 140 28.27 26.13 -10.42
N ASN A 141 28.14 26.95 -9.38
CA ASN A 141 27.33 28.15 -9.38
C ASN A 141 28.19 29.41 -9.23
N MET A 142 28.26 30.21 -10.31
CA MET A 142 28.99 31.48 -10.41
C MET A 142 28.03 32.60 -10.85
N SER A 143 26.78 32.54 -10.38
CA SER A 143 25.82 33.61 -10.66
C SER A 143 26.23 34.93 -9.99
N LYS A 144 26.10 36.06 -10.69
CA LYS A 144 26.51 37.40 -10.20
C LYS A 144 27.98 37.49 -9.76
N CYS A 145 28.89 36.84 -10.50
CA CYS A 145 30.33 36.83 -10.20
C CYS A 145 31.17 37.73 -11.13
N ASN A 146 30.50 38.46 -12.04
CA ASN A 146 31.11 39.23 -13.11
C ASN A 146 32.02 38.39 -14.01
N VAL A 147 31.52 37.20 -14.39
CA VAL A 147 32.17 36.35 -15.39
C VAL A 147 32.13 37.09 -16.73
N THR A 148 33.29 37.61 -17.13
CA THR A 148 33.47 38.35 -18.38
C THR A 148 33.49 37.41 -19.59
N CYS A 149 33.45 37.99 -20.78
CA CYS A 149 33.56 37.22 -22.01
C CYS A 149 34.84 36.38 -22.14
N ALA A 150 36.00 36.88 -21.69
CA ALA A 150 37.25 36.12 -21.67
C ALA A 150 37.19 34.97 -20.65
N ALA A 151 36.69 35.24 -19.45
CA ALA A 151 36.54 34.23 -18.40
C ALA A 151 35.56 33.11 -18.80
N ALA A 152 34.43 33.45 -19.43
CA ALA A 152 33.49 32.45 -19.94
C ALA A 152 34.07 31.59 -21.07
N ALA A 153 34.88 32.19 -21.97
CA ALA A 153 35.58 31.45 -23.01
C ALA A 153 36.63 30.49 -22.44
N ALA A 154 37.40 30.93 -21.44
CA ALA A 154 38.36 30.07 -20.74
C ALA A 154 37.67 28.92 -19.98
N LEU A 155 36.55 29.22 -19.31
CA LEU A 155 35.73 28.22 -18.64
C LEU A 155 35.18 27.18 -19.61
N ALA A 156 34.68 27.61 -20.76
CA ALA A 156 34.21 26.71 -21.81
C ALA A 156 35.32 25.78 -22.32
N ARG A 157 36.55 26.30 -22.52
CA ARG A 157 37.71 25.47 -22.87
C ARG A 157 38.02 24.43 -21.80
N ALA A 158 38.03 24.83 -20.52
CA ALA A 158 38.27 23.91 -19.42
C ALA A 158 37.22 22.78 -19.34
N LEU A 159 35.96 23.10 -19.66
CA LEU A 159 34.87 22.11 -19.70
C LEU A 159 35.01 21.10 -20.84
N MET A 160 35.81 21.39 -21.86
CA MET A 160 36.11 20.47 -22.97
C MET A 160 37.36 19.61 -22.72
N GLU A 161 38.18 19.91 -21.70
CA GLU A 161 39.35 19.10 -21.36
C GLU A 161 38.95 17.73 -20.81
N GLU A 162 39.55 16.65 -21.34
CA GLU A 162 39.27 15.30 -20.85
C GLU A 162 39.82 15.09 -19.44
N ASN A 163 38.94 14.85 -18.48
CA ASN A 163 39.31 14.45 -17.13
C ASN A 163 38.33 13.38 -16.60
N PRO A 164 38.81 12.15 -16.31
CA PRO A 164 37.94 11.02 -15.97
C PRO A 164 37.20 11.17 -14.63
N LEU A 165 37.69 12.04 -13.74
CA LEU A 165 37.10 12.32 -12.43
C LEU A 165 36.12 13.50 -12.45
N ARG A 166 36.30 14.42 -13.40
CA ARG A 166 35.51 15.65 -13.54
C ARG A 166 34.37 15.46 -14.53
N ARG A 167 33.17 15.21 -14.00
CA ARG A 167 31.93 15.16 -14.77
C ARG A 167 31.04 16.35 -14.43
N CYS A 168 31.36 17.50 -15.01
CA CYS A 168 30.56 18.70 -14.79
C CYS A 168 29.20 18.55 -15.47
N GLU A 169 28.14 18.39 -14.67
CA GLU A 169 26.76 18.20 -15.10
C GLU A 169 26.03 19.53 -15.27
N SER A 170 26.36 20.52 -14.42
CA SER A 170 25.66 21.80 -14.34
C SER A 170 26.60 22.98 -14.12
N VAL A 171 26.45 24.03 -14.93
CA VAL A 171 27.11 25.32 -14.74
C VAL A 171 26.09 26.45 -14.72
N ASN A 172 26.09 27.25 -13.66
CA ASN A 172 25.20 28.41 -13.53
C ASN A 172 25.97 29.73 -13.62
N LEU A 173 25.73 30.46 -14.71
CA LEU A 173 26.29 31.77 -15.04
C LEU A 173 25.20 32.86 -15.11
N ARG A 174 24.08 32.69 -14.41
CA ARG A 174 22.99 33.68 -14.35
C ARG A 174 23.50 35.04 -13.87
N ASP A 175 22.95 36.12 -14.42
CA ASP A 175 23.26 37.50 -14.05
C ASP A 175 24.77 37.84 -14.16
N ASN A 176 25.41 37.47 -15.27
CA ASN A 176 26.79 37.84 -15.62
C ASN A 176 26.82 38.60 -16.98
N ASP A 177 28.02 38.96 -17.44
CA ASP A 177 28.25 39.56 -18.76
C ASP A 177 29.21 38.69 -19.61
N VAL A 178 28.68 37.52 -20.01
CA VAL A 178 29.43 36.50 -20.75
C VAL A 178 29.75 36.93 -22.19
N GLY A 179 29.04 37.91 -22.74
CA GLY A 179 29.21 38.39 -24.12
C GLY A 179 29.04 37.32 -25.21
N ASP A 180 29.05 37.75 -26.47
CA ASP A 180 28.79 36.86 -27.61
C ASP A 180 29.88 35.80 -27.84
N ARG A 181 31.16 36.17 -27.69
CA ARG A 181 32.26 35.20 -27.84
C ARG A 181 32.21 34.16 -26.72
N GLY A 182 31.93 34.55 -25.48
CA GLY A 182 31.77 33.62 -24.36
C GLY A 182 30.58 32.69 -24.56
N GLY A 183 29.46 33.21 -25.05
CA GLY A 183 28.28 32.42 -25.40
C GLY A 183 28.56 31.35 -26.46
N ARG A 184 29.27 31.71 -27.55
CA ARG A 184 29.67 30.75 -28.60
C ARG A 184 30.60 29.65 -28.10
N GLU A 185 31.56 29.97 -27.25
CA GLU A 185 32.45 28.94 -26.68
C GLU A 185 31.71 28.03 -25.71
N LEU A 186 30.81 28.57 -24.86
CA LEU A 186 29.96 27.76 -23.97
C LEU A 186 29.06 26.80 -24.76
N ARG A 187 28.51 27.26 -25.89
CA ARG A 187 27.79 26.39 -26.82
C ARG A 187 28.68 25.25 -27.32
N ARG A 188 29.89 25.55 -27.83
CA ARG A 188 30.83 24.51 -28.27
C ARG A 188 31.16 23.52 -27.15
N ALA A 189 31.31 24.00 -25.91
CA ALA A 189 31.53 23.13 -24.77
C ALA A 189 30.33 22.20 -24.49
N CYS A 190 29.10 22.71 -24.57
CA CYS A 190 27.91 21.88 -24.44
C CYS A 190 27.78 20.88 -25.61
N ASP A 191 28.15 21.26 -26.83
CA ASP A 191 28.12 20.36 -27.99
C ASP A 191 29.20 19.26 -27.91
N ALA A 192 30.38 19.59 -27.40
CA ALA A 192 31.53 18.68 -27.32
C ALA A 192 31.52 17.78 -26.07
N ASN A 193 31.01 18.27 -24.94
CA ASN A 193 30.97 17.52 -23.69
C ASN A 193 29.55 17.07 -23.33
N GLY A 194 29.26 15.79 -23.63
CA GLY A 194 27.97 15.15 -23.39
C GLY A 194 27.57 14.94 -21.92
N ASP A 195 28.42 15.31 -20.96
CA ASP A 195 28.09 15.27 -19.53
C ASP A 195 27.44 16.59 -19.05
N ILE A 196 27.57 17.69 -19.81
CA ILE A 196 26.95 18.99 -19.48
C ILE A 196 25.47 18.97 -19.85
N VAL A 197 24.60 18.72 -18.86
CA VAL A 197 23.15 18.60 -19.02
C VAL A 197 22.37 19.85 -18.61
N GLU A 198 23.07 20.85 -18.06
CA GLU A 198 22.50 22.14 -17.67
C GLU A 198 23.55 23.26 -17.75
N CYS A 199 23.26 24.30 -18.52
CA CYS A 199 24.06 25.53 -18.56
C CYS A 199 23.12 26.74 -18.46
N ILE A 200 23.14 27.42 -17.31
CA ILE A 200 22.20 28.52 -17.01
C ILE A 200 22.87 29.85 -17.33
N VAL A 201 22.46 30.49 -18.42
CA VAL A 201 22.97 31.81 -18.87
C VAL A 201 21.89 32.91 -18.87
N THR A 202 20.80 32.72 -18.12
CA THR A 202 19.72 33.72 -18.01
C THR A 202 20.21 35.06 -17.48
N ASN A 203 19.64 36.17 -17.95
CA ASN A 203 20.00 37.55 -17.58
C ASN A 203 21.46 37.95 -17.93
N ASN A 204 21.95 37.51 -19.09
CA ASN A 204 23.18 38.04 -19.71
C ASN A 204 22.77 39.04 -20.80
N SER A 205 22.93 40.34 -20.56
CA SER A 205 22.39 41.39 -21.43
C SER A 205 23.11 41.56 -22.77
N VAL A 206 24.34 41.08 -22.87
CA VAL A 206 25.20 41.24 -24.06
C VAL A 206 25.22 39.98 -24.93
N MET A 207 24.68 38.87 -24.45
CA MET A 207 24.71 37.59 -25.16
C MET A 207 23.54 37.46 -26.15
N ALA A 208 23.83 37.09 -27.40
CA ALA A 208 22.83 36.83 -28.42
C ALA A 208 21.79 35.78 -27.98
N SER A 209 20.50 36.07 -28.18
CA SER A 209 19.39 35.17 -27.84
C SER A 209 19.48 33.82 -28.56
N GLU A 210 20.05 33.80 -29.78
CA GLU A 210 20.30 32.57 -30.54
C GLU A 210 21.27 31.62 -29.82
N ASP A 211 22.36 32.14 -29.25
CA ASP A 211 23.32 31.32 -28.52
C ASP A 211 22.74 30.80 -27.20
N VAL A 212 21.87 31.58 -26.54
CA VAL A 212 21.13 31.12 -25.35
C VAL A 212 20.22 29.93 -25.68
N GLU A 213 19.50 29.98 -26.81
CA GLU A 213 18.65 28.86 -27.25
C GLU A 213 19.47 27.65 -27.68
N ARG A 214 20.57 27.83 -28.42
CA ARG A 214 21.43 26.72 -28.85
C ARG A 214 22.12 26.02 -27.68
N ILE A 215 22.57 26.77 -26.66
CA ILE A 215 23.09 26.17 -25.42
C ILE A 215 22.00 25.33 -24.74
N ARG A 216 20.77 25.85 -24.66
CA ARG A 216 19.64 25.12 -24.08
C ARG A 216 19.38 23.82 -24.86
N GLU A 217 19.36 23.87 -26.18
CA GLU A 217 19.17 22.71 -27.06
C GLU A 217 20.26 21.65 -26.87
N ALA A 218 21.54 22.07 -26.85
CA ALA A 218 22.68 21.18 -26.59
C ALA A 218 22.58 20.51 -25.21
N CYS A 219 22.26 21.26 -24.16
CA CYS A 219 22.04 20.70 -22.82
C CYS A 219 20.87 19.72 -22.77
N HIS A 220 19.77 19.98 -23.47
CA HIS A 220 18.65 19.01 -23.59
C HIS A 220 19.10 17.73 -24.30
N LYS A 221 19.84 17.84 -25.41
CA LYS A 221 20.40 16.69 -26.13
C LYS A 221 21.31 15.84 -25.21
N ASN A 222 22.18 16.49 -24.45
CA ASN A 222 23.07 15.81 -23.51
C ASN A 222 22.29 15.16 -22.37
N ARG A 223 21.25 15.83 -21.84
CA ARG A 223 20.35 15.28 -20.83
C ARG A 223 19.67 14.01 -21.32
N ARG A 224 19.13 14.01 -22.55
CA ARG A 224 18.53 12.84 -23.20
C ARG A 224 19.51 11.67 -23.29
N ALA A 225 20.73 11.93 -23.78
CA ALA A 225 21.78 10.91 -23.89
C ALA A 225 22.25 10.39 -22.51
N SER A 226 22.30 11.26 -21.50
CA SER A 226 22.62 10.89 -20.12
C SER A 226 21.54 10.00 -19.51
N LEU A 227 20.25 10.33 -19.71
CA LEU A 227 19.12 9.56 -19.22
C LEU A 227 19.07 8.15 -19.84
N ALA A 228 19.29 8.03 -21.15
CA ALA A 228 19.43 6.74 -21.82
C ALA A 228 20.59 5.92 -21.23
N ARG A 229 21.76 6.55 -21.00
CA ARG A 229 22.91 5.91 -20.34
C ARG A 229 22.60 5.49 -18.90
N VAL A 230 21.81 6.25 -18.13
CA VAL A 230 21.44 5.91 -16.75
C VAL A 230 20.47 4.74 -16.70
N ALA A 231 19.46 4.72 -17.57
CA ALA A 231 18.56 3.58 -17.72
C ALA A 231 19.35 2.30 -18.05
N LEU A 232 20.31 2.40 -18.97
CA LEU A 232 21.19 1.30 -19.36
C LEU A 232 22.26 0.95 -18.31
N ARG A 233 22.73 1.87 -17.46
CA ARG A 233 23.71 1.56 -16.39
C ARG A 233 23.08 0.83 -15.21
N ARG A 234 21.79 1.07 -14.93
CA ARG A 234 21.03 0.29 -13.92
C ARG A 234 20.97 -1.21 -14.26
N ARG A 235 21.07 -1.57 -15.55
CA ARG A 235 21.27 -2.94 -16.06
C ARG A 235 22.55 -3.60 -15.55
N ALA A 236 23.69 -2.91 -15.66
CA ALA A 236 25.00 -3.49 -15.35
C ALA A 236 25.20 -3.72 -13.85
N ALA A 237 24.56 -2.90 -13.00
CA ALA A 237 24.66 -3.03 -11.55
C ALA A 237 23.70 -4.08 -10.95
N SER A 238 22.64 -4.50 -11.68
CA SER A 238 21.57 -5.35 -11.12
C SER A 238 21.57 -6.79 -11.62
N GLY A 239 22.34 -7.13 -12.67
CA GLY A 239 22.49 -8.51 -13.16
C GLY A 239 21.21 -9.20 -13.67
N ASN A 240 20.06 -8.51 -13.67
CA ASN A 240 18.74 -9.05 -13.97
C ASN A 240 18.07 -8.33 -15.14
N LEU A 241 17.20 -9.06 -15.86
CA LEU A 241 16.34 -8.60 -16.96
C LEU A 241 15.45 -7.42 -16.52
N LEU A 242 15.38 -6.34 -17.31
CA LEU A 242 14.52 -5.18 -17.05
C LEU A 242 13.10 -5.44 -17.54
N GLU A 243 12.32 -6.20 -16.76
CA GLU A 243 10.90 -6.43 -17.07
C GLU A 243 10.08 -5.11 -17.13
N ALA A 244 10.54 -4.06 -16.44
CA ALA A 244 9.90 -2.74 -16.41
C ALA A 244 10.88 -1.59 -16.69
N LEU A 245 10.62 -0.84 -17.76
CA LEU A 245 11.31 0.39 -18.14
C LEU A 245 10.62 1.61 -17.50
N SER A 246 11.22 2.18 -16.46
CA SER A 246 10.68 3.38 -15.78
C SER A 246 11.45 4.65 -16.16
N LEU A 247 10.76 5.56 -16.86
CA LEU A 247 11.21 6.86 -17.34
C LEU A 247 10.37 8.01 -16.74
N ARG A 248 9.85 7.82 -15.53
CA ARG A 248 8.99 8.79 -14.83
C ARG A 248 9.75 10.06 -14.40
N LYS A 249 9.12 11.23 -14.55
CA LYS A 249 9.65 12.54 -14.09
C LYS A 249 11.03 12.86 -14.69
N MET A 250 11.22 12.52 -15.95
CA MET A 250 12.49 12.71 -16.66
C MET A 250 12.45 13.91 -17.62
N ASP A 251 11.37 14.68 -17.62
CA ASP A 251 11.16 15.85 -18.49
C ASP A 251 11.19 15.45 -19.98
N LEU A 252 10.70 14.25 -20.29
CA LEU A 252 10.60 13.74 -21.66
C LEU A 252 9.44 14.39 -22.40
N SER A 253 9.60 14.61 -23.69
CA SER A 253 8.65 15.26 -24.60
C SER A 253 8.32 14.36 -25.79
N ASP A 254 7.45 14.81 -26.68
CA ASP A 254 7.09 14.08 -27.91
C ASP A 254 8.32 13.65 -28.73
N LEU A 255 9.38 14.46 -28.71
CA LEU A 255 10.65 14.22 -29.41
C LEU A 255 11.46 13.04 -28.84
N ASP A 256 11.09 12.54 -27.66
CA ASP A 256 11.82 11.50 -26.93
C ASP A 256 11.28 10.09 -27.18
N THR A 257 10.26 9.95 -28.03
CA THR A 257 9.72 8.64 -28.46
C THR A 257 10.81 7.68 -28.97
N PRO A 258 11.79 8.10 -29.80
CA PRO A 258 12.86 7.20 -30.27
C PRO A 258 13.74 6.65 -29.13
N VAL A 259 13.87 7.37 -28.01
CA VAL A 259 14.63 6.90 -26.85
C VAL A 259 13.93 5.71 -26.21
N ILE A 260 12.59 5.74 -26.12
CA ILE A 260 11.79 4.63 -25.57
C ILE A 260 11.96 3.38 -26.44
N LEU A 261 11.88 3.53 -27.77
CA LEU A 261 12.03 2.42 -28.71
C LEU A 261 13.44 1.83 -28.67
N ALA A 262 14.48 2.66 -28.65
CA ALA A 262 15.85 2.19 -28.52
C ALA A 262 16.08 1.38 -27.23
N CYS A 263 15.37 1.68 -26.15
CA CYS A 263 15.40 0.87 -24.93
C CYS A 263 14.70 -0.48 -25.10
N ILE A 264 13.64 -0.58 -25.91
CA ILE A 264 12.94 -1.84 -26.22
C ILE A 264 13.82 -2.71 -27.13
N ASP A 265 14.39 -2.12 -28.19
CA ASP A 265 15.31 -2.79 -29.13
C ASP A 265 16.49 -3.46 -28.42
N GLN A 266 17.10 -2.72 -27.48
CA GLN A 266 18.29 -3.18 -26.78
C GLN A 266 17.99 -4.20 -25.69
N ASP A 267 16.73 -4.35 -25.29
CA ASP A 267 16.30 -5.26 -24.23
C ASP A 267 14.94 -5.90 -24.52
N CYS A 268 14.98 -7.07 -25.14
CA CYS A 268 13.81 -7.87 -25.48
C CYS A 268 12.99 -8.36 -24.27
N SER A 269 13.42 -8.10 -23.03
CA SER A 269 12.70 -8.46 -21.81
C SER A 269 11.73 -7.37 -21.29
N VAL A 270 11.74 -6.18 -21.90
CA VAL A 270 10.83 -5.09 -21.51
C VAL A 270 9.38 -5.48 -21.79
N THR A 271 8.59 -5.65 -20.73
CA THR A 271 7.15 -5.92 -20.84
C THR A 271 6.30 -4.79 -20.28
N ARG A 272 6.91 -3.83 -19.55
CA ARG A 272 6.21 -2.69 -18.96
C ARG A 272 6.96 -1.38 -19.20
N ILE A 273 6.22 -0.33 -19.52
CA ILE A 273 6.77 1.02 -19.75
C ILE A 273 6.06 2.02 -18.83
N ASP A 274 6.82 2.80 -18.07
CA ASP A 274 6.30 3.86 -17.21
C ASP A 274 6.90 5.21 -17.63
N VAL A 275 6.11 6.03 -18.33
CA VAL A 275 6.50 7.38 -18.77
C VAL A 275 5.70 8.45 -18.04
N ARG A 276 5.25 8.16 -16.80
CA ARG A 276 4.45 9.11 -16.03
C ARG A 276 5.14 10.43 -15.74
N ASP A 277 4.32 11.46 -15.54
CA ASP A 277 4.76 12.79 -15.11
C ASP A 277 5.90 13.34 -15.99
N ASN A 278 5.73 13.23 -17.31
CA ASN A 278 6.58 13.84 -18.33
C ASN A 278 5.74 14.87 -19.13
N ALA A 279 6.24 15.31 -20.28
CA ALA A 279 5.63 16.31 -21.16
C ALA A 279 5.13 15.73 -22.49
N PHE A 280 4.73 14.44 -22.53
CA PHE A 280 4.13 13.87 -23.74
C PHE A 280 2.74 14.46 -24.01
N THR A 281 2.55 15.07 -25.17
CA THR A 281 1.24 15.49 -25.66
C THR A 281 0.53 14.33 -26.37
N GLU A 282 -0.68 14.57 -26.86
CA GLU A 282 -1.39 13.59 -27.69
C GLU A 282 -0.55 13.12 -28.89
N MET A 283 0.20 14.04 -29.51
CA MET A 283 1.03 13.73 -30.67
C MET A 283 2.17 12.76 -30.32
N GLY A 284 2.85 12.98 -29.19
CA GLY A 284 3.91 12.08 -28.74
C GLY A 284 3.40 10.69 -28.37
N LEU A 285 2.24 10.61 -27.71
CA LEU A 285 1.62 9.33 -27.37
C LEU A 285 1.13 8.58 -28.62
N ARG A 286 0.60 9.29 -29.61
CA ARG A 286 0.24 8.73 -30.93
C ARG A 286 1.47 8.20 -31.64
N ALA A 287 2.54 8.99 -31.71
CA ALA A 287 3.80 8.56 -32.34
C ALA A 287 4.38 7.32 -31.66
N LEU A 288 4.32 7.25 -30.33
CA LEU A 288 4.74 6.06 -29.58
C LEU A 288 3.88 4.85 -29.88
N LEU A 289 2.55 4.99 -29.93
CA LEU A 289 1.64 3.91 -30.32
C LEU A 289 1.93 3.40 -31.74
N ASP A 290 2.02 4.30 -32.70
CA ASP A 290 2.25 3.94 -34.10
C ASP A 290 3.59 3.23 -34.28
N ALA A 291 4.63 3.70 -33.56
CA ALA A 291 5.91 3.02 -33.53
C ALA A 291 5.81 1.63 -32.90
N LEU A 292 5.14 1.47 -31.74
CA LEU A 292 4.98 0.17 -31.09
C LEU A 292 4.18 -0.83 -31.92
N ARG A 293 3.28 -0.39 -32.80
CA ARG A 293 2.49 -1.27 -33.68
C ARG A 293 3.34 -1.94 -34.78
N ILE A 294 4.40 -1.28 -35.22
CA ILE A 294 5.26 -1.77 -36.33
C ILE A 294 6.57 -2.38 -35.83
N HIS A 295 6.91 -2.18 -34.56
CA HIS A 295 8.18 -2.58 -33.99
C HIS A 295 8.19 -4.05 -33.57
N GLU A 296 9.20 -4.81 -34.02
CA GLU A 296 9.37 -6.22 -33.64
C GLU A 296 9.69 -6.34 -32.15
N GLY A 297 9.02 -7.25 -31.43
CA GLY A 297 9.19 -7.44 -29.99
C GLY A 297 8.27 -6.57 -29.11
N ALA A 298 7.59 -5.56 -29.68
CA ALA A 298 6.67 -4.70 -28.94
C ALA A 298 5.38 -5.42 -28.52
N GLU A 299 5.06 -6.59 -29.11
CA GLU A 299 3.95 -7.45 -28.69
C GLU A 299 4.11 -8.00 -27.26
N ARG A 300 5.34 -7.95 -26.72
CA ARG A 300 5.66 -8.31 -25.33
C ARG A 300 5.29 -7.22 -24.34
N VAL A 301 5.07 -5.98 -24.80
CA VAL A 301 4.69 -4.87 -23.94
C VAL A 301 3.23 -5.02 -23.56
N VAL A 302 2.99 -5.38 -22.30
CA VAL A 302 1.67 -5.68 -21.72
C VAL A 302 1.17 -4.61 -20.75
N SER A 303 2.00 -3.60 -20.45
CA SER A 303 1.62 -2.48 -19.58
C SER A 303 2.33 -1.19 -19.97
N ILE A 304 1.57 -0.11 -20.14
CA ILE A 304 2.12 1.23 -20.38
C ILE A 304 1.41 2.20 -19.45
N ASN A 305 2.16 3.04 -18.74
CA ASN A 305 1.61 4.08 -17.88
C ASN A 305 2.02 5.47 -18.38
N VAL A 306 1.01 6.27 -18.72
CA VAL A 306 1.14 7.62 -19.29
C VAL A 306 0.53 8.71 -18.39
N SER A 307 0.15 8.39 -17.15
CA SER A 307 -0.50 9.38 -16.26
C SER A 307 0.40 10.59 -15.95
N GLY A 308 -0.20 11.77 -15.82
CA GLY A 308 0.54 13.00 -15.50
C GLY A 308 1.25 13.64 -16.70
N ASN A 309 1.02 13.13 -17.91
CA ASN A 309 1.42 13.77 -19.16
C ASN A 309 0.30 14.69 -19.69
N PRO A 310 0.61 15.79 -20.41
CA PRO A 310 -0.40 16.63 -21.06
C PRO A 310 -1.37 15.89 -21.99
N GLY A 311 -0.90 14.83 -22.67
CA GLY A 311 -1.73 13.98 -23.52
C GLY A 311 -2.59 12.96 -22.77
N PHE A 312 -2.51 12.89 -21.44
CA PHE A 312 -3.27 11.91 -20.65
C PHE A 312 -4.78 12.15 -20.78
N GLY A 313 -5.54 11.08 -21.06
CA GLY A 313 -7.00 11.13 -21.25
C GLY A 313 -7.46 11.32 -22.69
N THR A 314 -6.55 11.59 -23.63
CA THR A 314 -6.84 11.67 -25.07
C THR A 314 -7.10 10.30 -25.69
N ALA A 315 -7.68 10.27 -26.89
CA ALA A 315 -7.89 9.02 -27.64
C ALA A 315 -6.57 8.30 -27.93
N ALA A 316 -5.50 9.03 -28.28
CA ALA A 316 -4.18 8.42 -28.49
C ALA A 316 -3.62 7.77 -27.21
N ALA A 317 -3.79 8.42 -26.05
CA ALA A 317 -3.38 7.86 -24.77
C ALA A 317 -4.16 6.56 -24.47
N ARG A 318 -5.47 6.57 -24.69
CA ARG A 318 -6.40 5.45 -24.50
C ARG A 318 -6.08 4.27 -25.42
N GLU A 319 -5.81 4.52 -26.70
CA GLU A 319 -5.38 3.49 -27.64
C GLU A 319 -4.01 2.92 -27.28
N LEU A 320 -3.06 3.76 -26.82
CA LEU A 320 -1.73 3.32 -26.42
C LEU A 320 -1.78 2.35 -25.24
N VAL A 321 -2.53 2.70 -24.18
CA VAL A 321 -2.73 1.78 -23.05
C VAL A 321 -3.59 0.57 -23.43
N GLY A 322 -4.53 0.76 -24.37
CA GLY A 322 -5.36 -0.30 -24.95
C GLY A 322 -4.56 -1.31 -25.77
N TYR A 323 -3.56 -0.88 -26.52
CA TYR A 323 -2.63 -1.75 -27.25
C TYR A 323 -1.88 -2.68 -26.29
N ALA A 324 -1.33 -2.12 -25.21
CA ALA A 324 -0.65 -2.91 -24.20
C ALA A 324 -1.61 -3.87 -23.46
N ALA A 325 -2.84 -3.43 -23.17
CA ALA A 325 -3.88 -4.28 -22.59
C ALA A 325 -4.31 -5.43 -23.54
N ALA A 326 -4.39 -5.16 -24.85
CA ALA A 326 -4.67 -6.16 -25.87
C ALA A 326 -3.55 -7.21 -25.94
N ASN A 327 -2.29 -6.78 -25.91
CA ASN A 327 -1.13 -7.68 -25.83
C ASN A 327 -1.18 -8.56 -24.58
N TYR A 328 -1.57 -8.00 -23.44
CA TYR A 328 -1.80 -8.78 -22.22
C TYR A 328 -2.84 -9.88 -22.43
N VAL A 329 -4.01 -9.54 -23.02
CA VAL A 329 -5.08 -10.50 -23.27
C VAL A 329 -4.65 -11.63 -24.22
N ARG A 330 -3.85 -11.30 -25.24
CA ARG A 330 -3.28 -12.29 -26.17
C ARG A 330 -2.29 -13.23 -25.47
N ALA A 331 -1.31 -12.65 -24.78
CA ALA A 331 -0.14 -13.38 -24.28
C ALA A 331 -0.40 -14.13 -22.96
N ASN A 332 -1.41 -13.74 -22.18
CA ASN A 332 -1.57 -14.31 -20.85
C ASN A 332 -2.09 -15.77 -20.88
N PRO A 333 -1.36 -16.73 -20.28
CA PRO A 333 -1.78 -18.13 -20.27
C PRO A 333 -2.90 -18.42 -19.23
N CYS A 334 -3.11 -17.53 -18.26
CA CYS A 334 -4.10 -17.70 -17.19
C CYS A 334 -5.50 -17.33 -17.68
N THR A 335 -6.40 -18.32 -17.66
CA THR A 335 -7.81 -18.14 -18.03
C THR A 335 -8.68 -17.72 -16.83
N GLU A 336 -8.24 -17.97 -15.58
CA GLU A 336 -9.03 -17.79 -14.36
C GLU A 336 -9.12 -16.35 -13.84
N ALA A 337 -8.29 -15.41 -14.31
CA ALA A 337 -8.35 -14.01 -13.89
C ALA A 337 -7.61 -13.06 -14.85
N LEU A 338 -8.20 -12.74 -16.00
CA LEU A 338 -7.77 -11.58 -16.79
C LEU A 338 -8.28 -10.26 -16.19
N LYS A 339 -8.15 -10.09 -14.86
CA LYS A 339 -8.50 -8.84 -14.14
C LYS A 339 -7.45 -7.73 -14.36
N SER A 340 -6.38 -8.07 -15.07
CA SER A 340 -5.22 -7.22 -15.30
C SER A 340 -5.49 -5.95 -16.03
N VAL A 341 -6.54 -5.85 -16.83
CA VAL A 341 -6.74 -4.72 -17.74
C VAL A 341 -7.50 -3.57 -17.06
N SER A 342 -7.76 -3.70 -15.75
CA SER A 342 -8.32 -2.67 -14.88
C SER A 342 -7.35 -1.49 -14.66
N ASP A 343 -7.89 -0.34 -14.25
CA ASP A 343 -7.14 0.85 -13.82
C ASP A 343 -6.16 1.42 -14.87
N ARG A 344 -6.55 1.38 -16.16
CA ARG A 344 -5.72 1.83 -17.29
C ARG A 344 -6.23 3.06 -17.99
N ASN A 345 -7.42 3.56 -17.62
CA ASN A 345 -8.08 4.65 -18.34
C ASN A 345 -8.22 4.32 -19.84
N LEU A 346 -8.70 3.11 -20.16
CA LEU A 346 -8.82 2.62 -21.54
C LEU A 346 -9.79 3.46 -22.39
N GLY A 347 -10.86 3.99 -21.80
CA GLY A 347 -11.99 4.54 -22.55
C GLY A 347 -12.59 3.54 -23.55
N ASP A 348 -13.44 4.04 -24.45
CA ASP A 348 -13.97 3.23 -25.55
C ASP A 348 -12.87 2.86 -26.56
N ASP A 349 -11.93 3.77 -26.83
CA ASP A 349 -10.87 3.57 -27.82
C ASP A 349 -9.96 2.38 -27.47
N GLY A 350 -9.53 2.29 -26.20
CA GLY A 350 -8.74 1.16 -25.71
C GLY A 350 -9.57 -0.12 -25.54
N ALA A 351 -10.84 -0.01 -25.15
CA ALA A 351 -11.72 -1.16 -24.98
C ALA A 351 -11.98 -1.92 -26.29
N VAL A 352 -12.07 -1.22 -27.43
CA VAL A 352 -12.21 -1.85 -28.75
C VAL A 352 -10.98 -2.70 -29.10
N LEU A 353 -9.77 -2.24 -28.78
CA LEU A 353 -8.55 -3.03 -28.98
C LEU A 353 -8.52 -4.29 -28.10
N VAL A 354 -8.98 -4.16 -26.85
CA VAL A 354 -9.13 -5.30 -25.93
C VAL A 354 -10.16 -6.30 -26.45
N ALA A 355 -11.29 -5.82 -26.98
CA ALA A 355 -12.31 -6.68 -27.59
C ALA A 355 -11.78 -7.43 -28.82
N ALA A 356 -10.98 -6.77 -29.67
CA ALA A 356 -10.31 -7.42 -30.80
C ALA A 356 -9.37 -8.54 -30.33
N ALA A 357 -8.57 -8.29 -29.28
CA ALA A 357 -7.71 -9.31 -28.69
C ALA A 357 -8.48 -10.49 -28.08
N LEU A 358 -9.63 -10.25 -27.44
CA LEU A 358 -10.54 -11.32 -26.98
C LEU A 358 -11.04 -12.14 -28.18
N ALA A 359 -11.45 -11.49 -29.26
CA ALA A 359 -11.92 -12.17 -30.47
C ALA A 359 -10.82 -12.98 -31.18
N GLU A 360 -9.55 -12.58 -31.08
CA GLU A 360 -8.39 -13.32 -31.62
C GLU A 360 -8.00 -14.51 -30.74
N ARG A 361 -8.25 -14.44 -29.43
CA ARG A 361 -7.83 -15.45 -28.46
C ARG A 361 -8.50 -16.80 -28.71
N SER A 362 -7.69 -17.86 -28.76
CA SER A 362 -8.17 -19.23 -29.02
C SER A 362 -8.71 -19.96 -27.80
N THR A 363 -8.31 -19.57 -26.59
CA THR A 363 -8.72 -20.22 -25.33
C THR A 363 -9.77 -19.39 -24.60
N SER A 364 -10.83 -20.05 -24.14
CA SER A 364 -11.89 -19.36 -23.39
C SER A 364 -11.35 -18.78 -22.10
N VAL A 365 -11.72 -17.53 -21.83
CA VAL A 365 -11.48 -16.89 -20.53
C VAL A 365 -12.55 -17.37 -19.54
N MET A 366 -12.15 -17.58 -18.29
CA MET A 366 -13.05 -17.94 -17.19
C MET A 366 -13.39 -16.74 -16.32
N ALA A 367 -12.51 -15.75 -16.20
CA ALA A 367 -12.84 -14.47 -15.58
C ALA A 367 -12.19 -13.31 -16.33
N PHE A 368 -12.98 -12.26 -16.58
CA PHE A 368 -12.53 -11.07 -17.28
C PHE A 368 -12.90 -9.80 -16.50
N GLY A 369 -11.91 -8.95 -16.22
CA GLY A 369 -12.10 -7.75 -15.40
C GLY A 369 -11.47 -6.50 -16.02
N VAL A 370 -12.27 -5.45 -16.21
CA VAL A 370 -11.90 -4.14 -16.80
C VAL A 370 -12.36 -2.97 -15.94
N HIS A 371 -12.17 -3.07 -14.62
CA HIS A 371 -12.63 -2.06 -13.66
C HIS A 371 -11.94 -0.71 -13.87
N HIS A 372 -12.61 0.39 -13.53
CA HIS A 372 -12.01 1.72 -13.45
C HIS A 372 -11.27 2.16 -14.73
N ASN A 373 -11.94 2.05 -15.87
CA ASN A 373 -11.34 2.34 -17.17
C ASN A 373 -12.02 3.44 -17.97
N ASP A 374 -13.05 4.08 -17.41
CA ASP A 374 -13.84 5.10 -18.12
C ASP A 374 -14.46 4.57 -19.43
N ILE A 375 -14.76 3.26 -19.48
CA ILE A 375 -15.32 2.60 -20.67
C ILE A 375 -16.78 3.05 -20.83
N GLY A 376 -17.12 3.61 -21.98
CA GLY A 376 -18.46 4.01 -22.36
C GLY A 376 -19.30 2.86 -22.90
N PRO A 377 -20.51 3.16 -23.42
CA PRO A 377 -21.40 2.16 -23.98
C PRO A 377 -20.78 1.40 -25.16
N ALA A 378 -20.04 2.09 -26.04
CA ALA A 378 -19.49 1.50 -27.26
C ALA A 378 -18.40 0.46 -26.95
N GLY A 379 -17.47 0.78 -26.05
CA GLY A 379 -16.43 -0.14 -25.61
C GLY A 379 -17.00 -1.32 -24.83
N CYS A 380 -18.02 -1.10 -24.00
CA CYS A 380 -18.72 -2.17 -23.31
C CYS A 380 -19.37 -3.16 -24.29
N ILE A 381 -20.11 -2.65 -25.28
CA ILE A 381 -20.75 -3.47 -26.32
C ILE A 381 -19.71 -4.29 -27.08
N ALA A 382 -18.59 -3.68 -27.47
CA ALA A 382 -17.52 -4.38 -28.18
C ALA A 382 -16.95 -5.56 -27.36
N ILE A 383 -16.65 -5.32 -26.08
CA ILE A 383 -16.15 -6.36 -25.16
C ILE A 383 -17.17 -7.48 -25.00
N VAL A 384 -18.43 -7.15 -24.72
CA VAL A 384 -19.49 -8.15 -24.50
C VAL A 384 -19.72 -9.00 -25.74
N ASN A 385 -19.73 -8.40 -26.94
CA ASN A 385 -19.84 -9.15 -28.19
C ASN A 385 -18.69 -10.13 -28.39
N ALA A 386 -17.44 -9.72 -28.09
CA ALA A 386 -16.29 -10.62 -28.17
C ALA A 386 -16.38 -11.79 -27.17
N LEU A 387 -16.84 -11.51 -25.94
CA LEU A 387 -17.07 -12.53 -24.91
C LEU A 387 -18.15 -13.54 -25.34
N MET A 388 -19.31 -13.07 -25.82
CA MET A 388 -20.39 -13.97 -26.29
C MET A 388 -19.97 -14.83 -27.49
N ALA A 389 -19.11 -14.30 -28.38
CA ALA A 389 -18.74 -15.01 -29.59
C ALA A 389 -17.82 -16.22 -29.36
N LYS A 390 -16.90 -16.16 -28.39
CA LYS A 390 -15.83 -17.18 -28.22
C LYS A 390 -15.56 -17.65 -26.79
N HIS A 391 -16.16 -17.02 -25.78
CA HIS A 391 -15.79 -17.24 -24.39
C HIS A 391 -16.92 -17.84 -23.56
N ASN A 392 -17.40 -19.01 -23.97
CA ASN A 392 -18.51 -19.74 -23.34
C ASN A 392 -18.18 -20.39 -21.98
N ALA A 393 -16.92 -20.35 -21.52
CA ALA A 393 -16.53 -20.80 -20.19
C ALA A 393 -16.41 -19.63 -19.19
N LEU A 394 -16.85 -18.42 -19.56
CA LEU A 394 -16.79 -17.23 -18.72
C LEU A 394 -17.68 -17.41 -17.48
N ARG A 395 -17.04 -17.39 -16.30
CA ARG A 395 -17.66 -17.50 -14.97
C ARG A 395 -17.79 -16.18 -14.25
N GLU A 396 -16.94 -15.21 -14.58
CA GLU A 396 -16.96 -13.90 -13.95
C GLU A 396 -16.73 -12.79 -14.97
N LEU A 397 -17.64 -11.82 -15.03
CA LEU A 397 -17.46 -10.56 -15.74
C LEU A 397 -17.48 -9.41 -14.73
N ALA A 398 -16.41 -8.62 -14.74
CA ALA A 398 -16.20 -7.58 -13.75
C ALA A 398 -15.89 -6.24 -14.46
N MET A 399 -16.85 -5.32 -14.43
CA MET A 399 -16.80 -4.02 -15.14
C MET A 399 -17.10 -2.83 -14.20
N TYR A 400 -16.92 -3.01 -12.89
CA TYR A 400 -17.13 -1.95 -11.89
C TYR A 400 -16.52 -0.60 -12.28
N SER A 401 -17.26 0.48 -12.00
CA SER A 401 -16.83 1.88 -12.15
C SER A 401 -16.33 2.21 -13.57
N ASN A 402 -17.24 2.05 -14.52
CA ASN A 402 -17.11 2.55 -15.89
C ASN A 402 -18.29 3.49 -16.21
N ARG A 403 -18.50 3.82 -17.49
CA ARG A 403 -19.59 4.71 -17.95
C ARG A 403 -20.46 4.04 -19.01
N MET A 404 -20.71 2.74 -18.86
CA MET A 404 -21.41 1.94 -19.89
C MET A 404 -22.88 2.35 -20.11
N GLY A 405 -23.52 2.99 -19.12
CA GLY A 405 -24.90 3.45 -19.21
C GLY A 405 -25.92 2.33 -19.47
N ALA A 406 -27.17 2.72 -19.75
CA ALA A 406 -28.26 1.77 -20.00
C ALA A 406 -28.03 0.90 -21.26
N GLU A 407 -27.42 1.44 -22.31
CA GLU A 407 -27.15 0.69 -23.54
C GLU A 407 -26.10 -0.41 -23.35
N GLY A 408 -25.01 -0.11 -22.63
CA GLY A 408 -24.05 -1.15 -22.23
C GLY A 408 -24.71 -2.22 -21.36
N ALA A 409 -25.61 -1.83 -20.45
CA ALA A 409 -26.31 -2.78 -19.57
C ALA A 409 -27.24 -3.73 -20.33
N LYS A 410 -27.89 -3.26 -21.41
CA LYS A 410 -28.68 -4.13 -22.30
C LYS A 410 -27.81 -5.17 -23.02
N SER A 411 -26.60 -4.78 -23.43
CA SER A 411 -25.63 -5.72 -24.01
C SER A 411 -25.22 -6.78 -22.99
N VAL A 412 -24.87 -6.36 -21.77
CA VAL A 412 -24.56 -7.28 -20.66
C VAL A 412 -25.75 -8.20 -20.33
N ALA A 413 -26.99 -7.69 -20.37
CA ALA A 413 -28.18 -8.52 -20.18
C ALA A 413 -28.29 -9.63 -21.24
N SER A 414 -27.88 -9.36 -22.49
CA SER A 414 -27.84 -10.37 -23.55
C SER A 414 -26.83 -11.48 -23.23
N LEU A 415 -25.65 -11.12 -22.71
CA LEU A 415 -24.66 -12.09 -22.23
C LEU A 415 -25.17 -12.92 -21.05
N VAL A 416 -25.88 -12.31 -20.09
CA VAL A 416 -26.48 -13.02 -18.94
C VAL A 416 -27.52 -14.04 -19.41
N ALA A 417 -28.36 -13.67 -20.39
CA ALA A 417 -29.40 -14.54 -20.92
C ALA A 417 -28.84 -15.71 -21.76
N SER A 418 -27.70 -15.50 -22.43
CA SER A 418 -27.09 -16.53 -23.30
C SER A 418 -26.01 -17.38 -22.63
N SER A 419 -25.62 -17.07 -21.38
CA SER A 419 -24.52 -17.74 -20.69
C SER A 419 -25.01 -18.74 -19.65
N ASP A 420 -24.60 -20.00 -19.83
CA ASP A 420 -24.82 -21.09 -18.88
C ASP A 420 -23.69 -21.25 -17.85
N SER A 421 -22.63 -20.43 -17.95
CA SER A 421 -21.45 -20.52 -17.09
C SER A 421 -21.19 -19.29 -16.22
N LEU A 422 -21.85 -18.15 -16.51
CA LEU A 422 -21.60 -16.88 -15.83
C LEU A 422 -22.17 -16.92 -14.42
N ASN A 423 -21.29 -17.00 -13.42
CA ASN A 423 -21.63 -17.13 -12.01
C ASN A 423 -21.66 -15.77 -11.30
N VAL A 424 -20.77 -14.86 -11.69
CA VAL A 424 -20.54 -13.56 -11.07
C VAL A 424 -20.62 -12.47 -12.13
N LEU A 425 -21.51 -11.49 -11.90
CA LEU A 425 -21.58 -10.28 -12.71
C LEU A 425 -21.39 -9.06 -11.81
N ASP A 426 -20.33 -8.31 -12.06
CA ASP A 426 -20.10 -7.02 -11.40
C ASP A 426 -20.17 -5.88 -12.41
N ILE A 427 -21.24 -5.09 -12.33
CA ILE A 427 -21.46 -3.88 -13.12
C ILE A 427 -21.80 -2.68 -12.22
N GLY A 428 -21.29 -2.66 -10.98
CA GLY A 428 -21.48 -1.52 -10.08
C GLY A 428 -20.86 -0.23 -10.63
N GLY A 429 -21.33 0.95 -10.22
CA GLY A 429 -20.69 2.22 -10.55
C GLY A 429 -20.75 2.64 -12.03
N ASN A 430 -21.79 2.24 -12.77
CA ASN A 430 -21.83 2.32 -14.24
C ASN A 430 -22.94 3.21 -14.83
N ALA A 431 -23.69 3.90 -13.96
CA ALA A 431 -24.81 4.76 -14.32
C ALA A 431 -25.86 4.09 -15.23
N ILE A 432 -26.16 2.80 -15.00
CA ILE A 432 -27.09 2.04 -15.84
C ILE A 432 -28.57 2.47 -15.70
N GLY A 433 -28.92 3.08 -14.56
CA GLY A 433 -30.29 3.53 -14.25
C GLY A 433 -31.34 2.42 -14.23
N ASP A 434 -32.61 2.82 -14.14
CA ASP A 434 -33.74 1.86 -14.09
C ASP A 434 -33.88 1.05 -15.38
N ALA A 435 -33.64 1.67 -16.54
CA ALA A 435 -33.74 0.99 -17.84
C ALA A 435 -32.68 -0.13 -18.00
N GLY A 436 -31.45 0.10 -17.54
CA GLY A 436 -30.42 -0.93 -17.51
C GLY A 436 -30.73 -2.02 -16.49
N CYS A 437 -31.22 -1.65 -15.30
CA CYS A 437 -31.62 -2.60 -14.26
C CYS A 437 -32.77 -3.52 -14.70
N ASP A 438 -33.80 -2.97 -15.36
CA ASP A 438 -34.91 -3.75 -15.92
C ASP A 438 -34.44 -4.75 -16.99
N ALA A 439 -33.49 -4.37 -17.87
CA ALA A 439 -32.90 -5.29 -18.83
C ALA A 439 -32.19 -6.47 -18.14
N ILE A 440 -31.37 -6.18 -17.12
CA ILE A 440 -30.69 -7.20 -16.32
C ILE A 440 -31.70 -8.09 -15.58
N ALA A 441 -32.74 -7.50 -14.98
CA ALA A 441 -33.79 -8.24 -14.27
C ALA A 441 -34.52 -9.21 -15.20
N ARG A 442 -34.81 -8.82 -16.45
CA ARG A 442 -35.42 -9.73 -17.43
C ARG A 442 -34.52 -10.91 -17.77
N ALA A 443 -33.24 -10.65 -18.06
CA ALA A 443 -32.25 -11.69 -18.35
C ALA A 443 -32.01 -12.62 -17.15
N LEU A 444 -32.08 -12.07 -15.93
CA LEU A 444 -31.89 -12.81 -14.69
C LEU A 444 -32.92 -13.93 -14.51
N ARG A 445 -34.14 -13.79 -15.05
CA ARG A 445 -35.17 -14.82 -15.00
C ARG A 445 -34.75 -16.09 -15.74
N ASP A 446 -34.00 -15.95 -16.82
CA ASP A 446 -33.62 -17.07 -17.68
C ASP A 446 -32.27 -17.66 -17.31
N SER A 447 -31.41 -16.87 -16.65
CA SER A 447 -30.11 -17.34 -16.14
C SER A 447 -30.27 -18.28 -14.93
N SER A 448 -29.85 -19.53 -15.06
CA SER A 448 -29.72 -20.48 -13.95
C SER A 448 -28.31 -20.51 -13.33
N ALA A 449 -27.30 -20.00 -14.04
CA ALA A 449 -25.90 -20.04 -13.62
C ALA A 449 -25.48 -18.83 -12.78
N LEU A 450 -26.17 -17.69 -12.90
CA LEU A 450 -25.81 -16.50 -12.12
C LEU A 450 -26.20 -16.68 -10.66
N HIS A 451 -25.22 -16.53 -9.78
CA HIS A 451 -25.38 -16.60 -8.32
C HIS A 451 -25.00 -15.28 -7.63
N GLU A 452 -24.24 -14.40 -8.27
CA GLU A 452 -23.78 -13.14 -7.68
C GLU A 452 -23.94 -11.98 -8.66
N LEU A 453 -24.59 -10.91 -8.20
CA LEU A 453 -24.95 -9.76 -9.02
C LEU A 453 -24.62 -8.45 -8.31
N HIS A 454 -23.73 -7.65 -8.86
CA HIS A 454 -23.42 -6.31 -8.36
C HIS A 454 -24.03 -5.22 -9.22
N LEU A 455 -24.90 -4.43 -8.59
CA LEU A 455 -25.63 -3.32 -9.18
C LEU A 455 -25.49 -2.05 -8.34
N ASP A 456 -24.57 -1.99 -7.38
CA ASP A 456 -24.35 -0.82 -6.53
C ASP A 456 -23.92 0.42 -7.33
N HIS A 457 -24.18 1.60 -6.78
CA HIS A 457 -23.77 2.90 -7.37
C HIS A 457 -24.19 3.11 -8.84
N ASN A 458 -25.42 2.77 -9.19
CA ASN A 458 -25.89 2.77 -10.58
C ASN A 458 -27.04 3.74 -10.88
N GLY A 459 -27.48 4.51 -9.89
CA GLY A 459 -28.62 5.42 -10.04
C GLY A 459 -29.95 4.68 -10.20
N ILE A 460 -30.05 3.45 -9.69
CA ILE A 460 -31.29 2.66 -9.71
C ILE A 460 -32.26 3.24 -8.69
N THR A 461 -33.54 3.39 -9.07
CA THR A 461 -34.60 3.87 -8.17
C THR A 461 -35.52 2.71 -7.76
N ALA A 462 -36.61 3.03 -7.05
CA ALA A 462 -37.65 2.06 -6.74
C ALA A 462 -38.21 1.33 -7.98
N PHE A 463 -38.21 1.95 -9.17
CA PHE A 463 -38.69 1.30 -10.39
C PHE A 463 -37.80 0.13 -10.81
N GLY A 464 -36.48 0.34 -10.92
CA GLY A 464 -35.54 -0.74 -11.21
C GLY A 464 -35.50 -1.77 -10.07
N GLY A 465 -35.59 -1.32 -8.81
CA GLY A 465 -35.69 -2.23 -7.66
C GLY A 465 -36.91 -3.15 -7.71
N GLN A 466 -38.07 -2.67 -8.14
CA GLN A 466 -39.28 -3.49 -8.30
C GLN A 466 -39.13 -4.49 -9.44
N ALA A 467 -38.55 -4.10 -10.58
CA ALA A 467 -38.29 -5.01 -11.70
C ALA A 467 -37.39 -6.18 -11.25
N LEU A 468 -36.34 -5.86 -10.50
CA LEU A 468 -35.42 -6.83 -9.93
C LEU A 468 -36.11 -7.77 -8.93
N LEU A 469 -36.93 -7.23 -8.02
CA LEU A 469 -37.71 -8.05 -7.08
C LEU A 469 -38.63 -9.03 -7.81
N ALA A 470 -39.37 -8.56 -8.81
CA ALA A 470 -40.28 -9.40 -9.59
C ALA A 470 -39.55 -10.53 -10.31
N ALA A 471 -38.34 -10.26 -10.84
CA ALA A 471 -37.50 -11.29 -11.46
C ALA A 471 -37.04 -12.35 -10.45
N LEU A 472 -36.66 -11.95 -9.24
CA LEU A 472 -36.25 -12.87 -8.17
C LEU A 472 -37.43 -13.70 -7.65
N GLU A 473 -38.63 -13.10 -7.54
CA GLU A 473 -39.87 -13.81 -7.20
C GLU A 473 -40.22 -14.85 -8.27
N ASP A 474 -40.05 -14.52 -9.54
CA ASP A 474 -40.25 -15.46 -10.64
C ASP A 474 -39.27 -16.65 -10.59
N ARG A 475 -37.97 -16.38 -10.41
CA ARG A 475 -36.94 -17.42 -10.24
C ARG A 475 -37.30 -18.38 -9.12
N ARG A 476 -37.69 -17.84 -7.96
CA ARG A 476 -38.07 -18.64 -6.79
C ARG A 476 -39.29 -19.50 -7.06
N ARG A 477 -40.33 -18.96 -7.73
CA ARG A 477 -41.53 -19.74 -8.12
C ARG A 477 -41.19 -20.89 -9.07
N ARG A 478 -40.21 -20.70 -9.94
CA ARG A 478 -39.71 -21.71 -10.89
C ARG A 478 -38.72 -22.70 -10.29
N GLY A 479 -38.37 -22.56 -9.01
CA GLY A 479 -37.36 -23.42 -8.35
C GLY A 479 -35.93 -23.19 -8.85
N VAL A 480 -35.66 -22.05 -9.51
CA VAL A 480 -34.29 -21.67 -9.88
C VAL A 480 -33.52 -21.33 -8.58
N PRO A 481 -32.27 -21.80 -8.41
CA PRO A 481 -31.47 -21.47 -7.25
C PRO A 481 -31.44 -19.95 -6.97
N PRO A 482 -31.60 -19.53 -5.70
CA PRO A 482 -31.54 -18.12 -5.34
C PRO A 482 -30.13 -17.57 -5.61
N LEU A 483 -30.03 -16.27 -5.83
CA LEU A 483 -28.73 -15.61 -5.82
C LEU A 483 -28.10 -15.75 -4.43
N ARG A 484 -26.79 -16.05 -4.42
CA ARG A 484 -25.92 -16.00 -3.23
C ARG A 484 -25.85 -14.58 -2.67
N SER A 485 -25.70 -13.59 -3.55
CA SER A 485 -25.61 -12.20 -3.13
C SER A 485 -26.09 -11.24 -4.22
N ILE A 486 -26.63 -10.10 -3.78
CA ILE A 486 -26.98 -8.98 -4.64
C ILE A 486 -26.52 -7.68 -4.00
N TRP A 487 -25.83 -6.83 -4.76
CA TRP A 487 -25.31 -5.55 -4.26
C TRP A 487 -26.12 -4.40 -4.84
N LEU A 488 -26.72 -3.59 -3.96
CA LEU A 488 -27.61 -2.49 -4.35
C LEU A 488 -27.29 -1.18 -3.62
N HIS A 489 -26.23 -1.12 -2.81
CA HIS A 489 -25.89 0.10 -2.08
C HIS A 489 -25.55 1.26 -3.02
N GLY A 490 -25.70 2.50 -2.54
CA GLY A 490 -25.42 3.68 -3.38
C GLY A 490 -26.41 3.89 -4.53
N ASN A 491 -27.53 3.16 -4.53
CA ASN A 491 -28.70 3.43 -5.37
C ASN A 491 -29.80 4.13 -4.57
N ASN A 492 -30.82 4.60 -5.26
CA ASN A 492 -31.99 5.27 -4.70
C ASN A 492 -33.17 4.29 -4.51
N VAL A 493 -32.88 3.10 -3.99
CA VAL A 493 -33.86 2.06 -3.63
C VAL A 493 -34.09 2.14 -2.13
N ASP A 494 -35.34 2.27 -1.70
CA ASP A 494 -35.65 2.37 -0.27
C ASP A 494 -35.31 1.09 0.51
N ASP A 495 -35.10 1.21 1.82
CA ASP A 495 -34.68 0.11 2.70
C ASP A 495 -35.70 -1.03 2.76
N VAL A 496 -36.99 -0.72 2.61
CA VAL A 496 -38.07 -1.72 2.66
C VAL A 496 -38.00 -2.61 1.42
N LEU A 497 -37.87 -2.00 0.24
CA LEU A 497 -37.72 -2.70 -1.03
C LEU A 497 -36.39 -3.45 -1.09
N THR A 498 -35.30 -2.84 -0.64
CA THR A 498 -34.01 -3.51 -0.49
C THR A 498 -34.13 -4.74 0.41
N GLY A 499 -34.79 -4.64 1.56
CA GLY A 499 -35.05 -5.77 2.45
C GLY A 499 -35.93 -6.87 1.85
N ARG A 500 -36.86 -6.53 0.94
CA ARG A 500 -37.62 -7.53 0.17
C ARG A 500 -36.74 -8.23 -0.85
N ILE A 501 -35.94 -7.51 -1.62
CA ILE A 501 -35.00 -8.06 -2.61
C ILE A 501 -34.00 -8.99 -1.91
N MET A 502 -33.42 -8.56 -0.80
CA MET A 502 -32.45 -9.35 -0.03
C MET A 502 -33.07 -10.63 0.57
N ARG A 503 -34.37 -10.66 0.88
CA ARG A 503 -35.08 -11.88 1.32
C ARG A 503 -35.25 -12.93 0.22
N MET A 504 -35.08 -12.52 -1.03
CA MET A 504 -35.06 -13.43 -2.18
C MET A 504 -33.66 -13.99 -2.45
N THR A 505 -32.63 -13.37 -1.88
CA THR A 505 -31.26 -13.89 -1.83
C THR A 505 -31.04 -14.70 -0.56
N SER A 506 -30.12 -15.66 -0.60
CA SER A 506 -29.87 -16.66 0.46
C SER A 506 -30.97 -17.72 0.58
N GLY A 507 -30.60 -18.99 0.41
CA GLY A 507 -31.44 -20.09 0.86
C GLY A 507 -31.68 -19.96 2.37
N ALA A 508 -32.79 -20.50 2.88
CA ALA A 508 -32.89 -20.76 4.31
C ALA A 508 -31.65 -21.55 4.73
N ILE A 509 -30.83 -21.01 5.64
CA ILE A 509 -29.77 -21.79 6.26
C ILE A 509 -30.47 -22.95 6.93
N ALA A 510 -30.23 -24.17 6.47
CA ALA A 510 -30.44 -25.33 7.30
C ALA A 510 -29.48 -25.15 8.47
N VAL A 511 -29.96 -24.60 9.58
CA VAL A 511 -29.20 -24.53 10.83
C VAL A 511 -28.99 -25.99 11.23
N MET A 512 -27.91 -26.58 10.73
CA MET A 512 -27.47 -27.88 11.19
C MET A 512 -26.95 -27.71 12.61
N ASP A 513 -27.14 -28.75 13.40
CA ASP A 513 -26.56 -28.90 14.72
C ASP A 513 -25.05 -28.54 14.70
N GLY A 514 -24.64 -27.67 15.61
CA GLY A 514 -23.25 -27.23 15.76
C GLY A 514 -22.31 -28.42 16.02
N ASP A 515 -22.80 -29.48 16.64
CA ASP A 515 -22.02 -30.67 16.98
C ASP A 515 -21.65 -31.48 15.73
N VAL A 516 -22.58 -31.65 14.79
CA VAL A 516 -22.32 -32.30 13.49
C VAL A 516 -21.25 -31.54 12.70
N THR A 517 -21.30 -30.21 12.74
CA THR A 517 -20.32 -29.35 12.06
C THR A 517 -18.92 -29.52 12.67
N LEU A 518 -18.83 -29.56 14.00
CA LEU A 518 -17.58 -29.78 14.72
C LEU A 518 -16.98 -31.16 14.44
N GLN A 519 -17.82 -32.20 14.52
CA GLN A 519 -17.38 -33.58 14.28
C GLN A 519 -16.79 -33.75 12.88
N ARG A 520 -17.46 -33.22 11.85
CA ARG A 520 -16.95 -33.25 10.47
C ARG A 520 -15.59 -32.56 10.32
N ALA A 521 -15.38 -31.45 11.01
CA ALA A 521 -14.10 -30.75 10.96
C ALA A 521 -12.96 -31.55 11.59
N MET A 522 -13.25 -32.26 12.69
CA MET A 522 -12.29 -33.12 13.39
C MET A 522 -11.98 -34.40 12.61
N GLU A 523 -12.96 -34.99 11.94
CA GLU A 523 -12.81 -36.22 11.15
C GLU A 523 -12.20 -35.99 9.75
N SER A 524 -12.14 -34.73 9.30
CA SER A 524 -11.52 -34.39 8.01
C SER A 524 -10.04 -34.77 7.96
N LEU A 525 -9.55 -35.17 6.77
CA LEU A 525 -8.16 -35.58 6.59
C LEU A 525 -7.18 -34.43 6.89
N PRO A 526 -6.24 -34.61 7.85
CA PRO A 526 -5.27 -33.56 8.17
C PRO A 526 -4.32 -33.33 7.01
N SER A 527 -4.13 -32.05 6.66
CA SER A 527 -3.17 -31.61 5.62
C SER A 527 -2.08 -30.70 6.22
N PRO A 528 -1.28 -31.17 7.21
CA PRO A 528 -0.24 -30.36 7.82
C PRO A 528 0.94 -30.14 6.87
N PRO A 529 1.72 -29.06 7.04
CA PRO A 529 2.96 -28.87 6.30
C PRO A 529 3.96 -30.00 6.58
N SER A 530 4.68 -30.43 5.54
CA SER A 530 5.73 -31.44 5.68
C SER A 530 6.95 -30.88 6.42
N SER A 531 7.83 -31.76 6.90
CA SER A 531 9.13 -31.34 7.47
C SER A 531 9.96 -30.51 6.47
N GLU A 532 9.83 -30.79 5.17
CA GLU A 532 10.50 -30.01 4.11
C GLU A 532 9.88 -28.61 3.95
N ASP A 533 8.55 -28.49 4.04
CA ASP A 533 7.87 -27.18 4.02
C ASP A 533 8.30 -26.30 5.19
N ILE A 534 8.44 -26.90 6.38
CA ILE A 534 8.95 -26.23 7.57
C ILE A 534 10.40 -25.80 7.34
N ALA A 535 11.28 -26.69 6.88
CA ALA A 535 12.67 -26.36 6.61
C ALA A 535 12.82 -25.25 5.54
N ARG A 536 11.95 -25.26 4.52
CA ARG A 536 11.87 -24.19 3.51
C ARG A 536 11.44 -22.86 4.13
N ALA A 537 10.44 -22.86 5.00
CA ALA A 537 10.02 -21.65 5.70
C ALA A 537 11.13 -21.04 6.58
N GLU A 538 11.90 -21.88 7.29
CA GLU A 538 13.05 -21.41 8.08
C GLU A 538 14.13 -20.80 7.18
N ARG A 539 14.46 -21.44 6.04
CA ARG A 539 15.40 -20.88 5.05
C ARG A 539 14.92 -19.55 4.46
N ASP A 540 13.64 -19.44 4.13
CA ASP A 540 13.05 -18.19 3.62
C ASP A 540 13.18 -17.06 4.65
N ALA A 541 12.96 -17.36 5.93
CA ALA A 541 13.15 -16.41 7.02
C ALA A 541 14.62 -16.00 7.16
N ASP A 542 15.55 -16.94 7.09
CA ASP A 542 16.99 -16.68 7.17
C ASP A 542 17.49 -15.85 5.99
N GLN A 543 17.02 -16.11 4.78
CA GLN A 543 17.35 -15.32 3.60
C GLN A 543 16.93 -13.86 3.76
N VAL A 544 15.75 -13.60 4.32
CA VAL A 544 15.29 -12.24 4.62
C VAL A 544 16.15 -11.60 5.70
N ASN A 545 16.55 -12.36 6.74
CA ASN A 545 17.43 -11.87 7.81
C ASN A 545 18.79 -11.41 7.26
N VAL A 546 19.34 -12.10 6.25
CA VAL A 546 20.60 -11.71 5.58
C VAL A 546 20.46 -10.40 4.81
N THR A 547 19.32 -10.17 4.15
CA THR A 547 19.09 -8.96 3.33
C THR A 547 18.80 -7.69 4.14
N GLN A 548 18.65 -7.81 5.46
CA GLN A 548 18.47 -6.73 6.46
C GLN A 548 17.55 -5.55 6.06
N PRO A 549 16.23 -5.76 5.83
CA PRO A 549 15.27 -4.66 5.83
C PRO A 549 15.29 -3.98 7.21
N ALA A 550 15.43 -2.64 7.24
CA ALA A 550 15.74 -1.82 8.42
C ALA A 550 14.84 -1.98 9.67
N ASP A 551 13.70 -2.70 9.59
CA ASP A 551 12.75 -2.84 10.71
C ASP A 551 12.29 -4.28 11.01
N SER A 552 12.90 -5.33 10.43
CA SER A 552 12.48 -6.74 10.64
C SER A 552 13.39 -7.54 11.57
N CYS A 553 12.83 -8.46 12.38
CA CYS A 553 13.62 -9.33 13.27
C CYS A 553 13.46 -10.83 12.92
N SER A 554 14.45 -11.64 13.32
CA SER A 554 14.49 -13.09 13.02
C SER A 554 13.22 -13.82 13.48
N LEU A 555 12.75 -13.57 14.70
CA LEU A 555 11.52 -14.18 15.21
C LEU A 555 10.29 -13.78 14.36
N ALA A 556 10.16 -12.50 13.98
CA ALA A 556 9.06 -12.03 13.14
C ALA A 556 9.07 -12.70 11.76
N ASN A 557 10.24 -12.87 11.16
CA ASN A 557 10.41 -13.55 9.87
C ASN A 557 10.08 -15.04 9.96
N ARG A 558 10.54 -15.73 11.02
CA ARG A 558 10.19 -17.13 11.26
C ARG A 558 8.68 -17.31 11.46
N ILE A 559 8.04 -16.47 12.29
CA ILE A 559 6.58 -16.48 12.50
C ILE A 559 5.84 -16.32 11.17
N ALA A 560 6.20 -15.31 10.37
CA ALA A 560 5.55 -15.05 9.09
C ALA A 560 5.71 -16.22 8.10
N ALA A 561 6.92 -16.78 8.00
CA ALA A 561 7.20 -17.90 7.12
C ALA A 561 6.45 -19.18 7.54
N ARG A 562 6.33 -19.45 8.85
CA ARG A 562 5.57 -20.60 9.38
C ARG A 562 4.07 -20.45 9.13
N VAL A 563 3.52 -19.25 9.31
CA VAL A 563 2.12 -18.96 8.90
C VAL A 563 1.93 -19.16 7.39
N GLY A 564 2.91 -18.74 6.58
CA GLY A 564 2.92 -18.96 5.13
C GLY A 564 2.92 -20.44 4.73
N ALA A 565 3.72 -21.27 5.40
CA ALA A 565 3.78 -22.71 5.16
C ALA A 565 2.43 -23.39 5.47
N GLU A 566 1.83 -23.05 6.61
CA GLU A 566 0.52 -23.57 7.00
C GLU A 566 -0.59 -23.12 6.03
N TYR A 567 -0.56 -21.86 5.59
CA TYR A 567 -1.50 -21.35 4.60
C TYR A 567 -1.38 -22.10 3.26
N ARG A 568 -0.15 -22.35 2.78
CA ARG A 568 0.09 -23.13 1.55
C ARG A 568 -0.37 -24.58 1.67
N ALA A 569 -0.10 -25.23 2.79
CA ALA A 569 -0.46 -26.63 3.01
C ALA A 569 -1.98 -26.81 3.13
N ARG A 570 -2.63 -25.98 3.97
CA ARG A 570 -4.05 -26.16 4.32
C ARG A 570 -5.02 -25.51 3.36
N CYS A 571 -4.58 -24.46 2.67
CA CYS A 571 -5.43 -23.64 1.81
C CYS A 571 -4.87 -23.58 0.38
N SER A 572 -4.30 -24.68 -0.11
CA SER A 572 -3.49 -24.70 -1.35
C SER A 572 -4.24 -24.16 -2.57
N THR A 573 -5.51 -24.50 -2.75
CA THR A 573 -6.36 -24.00 -3.85
C THR A 573 -6.53 -22.48 -3.76
N HIS A 574 -6.88 -21.97 -2.58
CA HIS A 574 -7.05 -20.53 -2.36
C HIS A 574 -5.73 -19.76 -2.42
N TYR A 575 -4.63 -20.35 -1.94
CA TYR A 575 -3.29 -19.78 -2.07
C TYR A 575 -2.91 -19.60 -3.54
N LYS A 576 -3.16 -20.62 -4.38
CA LYS A 576 -2.90 -20.58 -5.82
C LYS A 576 -3.78 -19.55 -6.53
N SER A 577 -5.09 -19.52 -6.24
CA SER A 577 -6.02 -18.59 -6.88
C SER A 577 -5.74 -17.13 -6.53
N THR A 578 -5.37 -16.85 -5.28
CA THR A 578 -5.03 -15.50 -4.80
C THR A 578 -3.54 -15.16 -4.97
N ARG A 579 -2.72 -16.08 -5.48
CA ARG A 579 -1.25 -15.94 -5.61
C ARG A 579 -0.57 -15.46 -4.30
N GLY A 580 -1.11 -15.86 -3.15
CA GLY A 580 -0.64 -15.44 -1.82
C GLY A 580 -0.85 -13.97 -1.45
N THR A 581 -1.63 -13.21 -2.23
CA THR A 581 -1.89 -11.78 -2.01
C THR A 581 -3.04 -11.49 -1.03
N ALA A 582 -3.85 -12.51 -0.72
CA ALA A 582 -4.94 -12.44 0.24
C ALA A 582 -4.44 -11.95 1.60
N VAL A 583 -5.31 -11.27 2.35
CA VAL A 583 -4.99 -10.89 3.72
C VAL A 583 -5.09 -12.12 4.59
N VAL A 584 -3.94 -12.58 5.07
CA VAL A 584 -3.79 -13.71 6.00
C VAL A 584 -3.40 -13.17 7.38
N ALA A 585 -3.94 -13.81 8.41
CA ALA A 585 -3.50 -13.69 9.79
C ALA A 585 -3.31 -15.09 10.38
N GLY A 586 -2.38 -15.21 11.32
CA GLY A 586 -2.13 -16.46 12.03
C GLY A 586 -1.75 -16.18 13.48
N ILE A 587 -2.21 -17.03 14.40
CA ILE A 587 -1.78 -16.97 15.80
C ILE A 587 -0.82 -18.12 16.05
N VAL A 588 0.37 -17.78 16.54
CA VAL A 588 1.49 -18.70 16.71
C VAL A 588 1.87 -18.76 18.19
N ALA A 589 1.97 -19.97 18.73
CA ALA A 589 2.58 -20.22 20.02
C ALA A 589 4.08 -20.48 19.83
N ARG A 590 4.88 -19.89 20.72
CA ARG A 590 6.31 -20.20 20.85
C ARG A 590 6.59 -20.78 22.22
N ASP A 591 7.12 -21.99 22.28
CA ASP A 591 7.61 -22.60 23.53
C ASP A 591 9.12 -22.41 23.64
N ALA A 592 9.55 -21.59 24.60
CA ALA A 592 10.96 -21.27 24.81
C ALA A 592 11.80 -22.47 25.30
N THR A 593 11.17 -23.56 25.74
CA THR A 593 11.88 -24.78 26.16
C THR A 593 12.31 -25.67 25.00
N LEU A 594 11.74 -25.48 23.81
CA LEU A 594 12.04 -26.26 22.62
C LEU A 594 13.06 -25.53 21.73
N PRO A 595 13.96 -26.27 21.03
CA PRO A 595 14.87 -25.65 20.08
C PRO A 595 14.18 -25.33 18.75
N ALA A 596 14.67 -24.31 18.05
CA ALA A 596 14.30 -24.08 16.66
C ALA A 596 14.70 -25.30 15.79
N PRO A 597 13.86 -25.74 14.82
CA PRO A 597 12.63 -25.10 14.35
C PRO A 597 11.34 -25.59 15.04
N HIS A 598 11.44 -26.36 16.13
CA HIS A 598 10.30 -26.98 16.82
C HIS A 598 9.65 -26.07 17.87
N ASP A 599 10.25 -24.92 18.16
CA ASP A 599 9.76 -23.93 19.12
C ASP A 599 8.47 -23.22 18.68
N LEU A 600 8.14 -23.22 17.38
CA LEU A 600 6.97 -22.51 16.84
C LEU A 600 5.86 -23.46 16.36
N VAL A 601 4.63 -23.22 16.83
CA VAL A 601 3.42 -23.92 16.40
C VAL A 601 2.34 -22.90 15.99
N VAL A 602 1.83 -23.02 14.77
CA VAL A 602 0.69 -22.21 14.32
C VAL A 602 -0.60 -22.79 14.88
N LEU A 603 -1.25 -22.06 15.78
CA LEU A 603 -2.45 -22.52 16.46
C LEU A 603 -3.72 -22.31 15.65
N SER A 604 -3.72 -21.31 14.76
CA SER A 604 -4.88 -20.97 13.93
C SER A 604 -4.49 -20.07 12.77
N LEU A 605 -5.31 -20.13 11.72
CA LEU A 605 -5.23 -19.29 10.53
C LEU A 605 -6.58 -18.64 10.26
N GLY A 606 -6.52 -17.43 9.73
CA GLY A 606 -7.65 -16.70 9.17
C GLY A 606 -7.25 -16.02 7.87
N VAL A 607 -8.13 -16.07 6.87
CA VAL A 607 -7.95 -15.40 5.58
C VAL A 607 -9.25 -14.71 5.23
N GLY A 608 -9.21 -13.42 4.93
CA GLY A 608 -10.40 -12.68 4.54
C GLY A 608 -10.33 -11.18 4.85
N THR A 609 -11.22 -10.42 4.21
CA THR A 609 -11.25 -8.94 4.29
C THR A 609 -12.66 -8.36 4.36
N LYS A 610 -13.68 -9.23 4.39
CA LYS A 610 -15.08 -8.85 4.22
C LYS A 610 -15.83 -8.98 5.55
N PHE A 611 -16.96 -8.29 5.65
CA PHE A 611 -17.93 -8.39 6.73
C PHE A 611 -19.33 -8.34 6.12
N ILE A 612 -20.34 -8.72 6.90
CA ILE A 612 -21.72 -8.70 6.40
C ILE A 612 -22.18 -7.24 6.20
N PRO A 613 -22.57 -6.83 4.98
CA PRO A 613 -23.05 -5.47 4.73
C PRO A 613 -24.27 -5.11 5.60
N PRO A 614 -24.45 -3.84 5.99
CA PRO A 614 -25.54 -3.44 6.89
C PRO A 614 -26.95 -3.85 6.42
N GLY A 615 -27.24 -3.75 5.12
CA GLY A 615 -28.52 -4.18 4.55
C GLY A 615 -28.75 -5.69 4.66
N VAL A 616 -27.70 -6.48 4.40
CA VAL A 616 -27.75 -7.95 4.56
C VAL A 616 -27.91 -8.32 6.03
N ALA A 617 -27.17 -7.65 6.92
CA ALA A 617 -27.26 -7.87 8.36
C ALA A 617 -28.66 -7.57 8.93
N THR A 618 -29.27 -6.49 8.47
CA THR A 618 -30.65 -6.12 8.84
C THR A 618 -31.65 -7.16 8.33
N ALA A 619 -31.50 -7.62 7.09
CA ALA A 619 -32.36 -8.66 6.53
C ALA A 619 -32.27 -9.97 7.32
N ILE A 620 -31.06 -10.42 7.67
CA ILE A 620 -30.85 -11.61 8.50
C ILE A 620 -31.49 -11.43 9.89
N ALA A 621 -31.31 -10.26 10.51
CA ALA A 621 -31.89 -9.97 11.83
C ALA A 621 -33.42 -9.96 11.81
N LEU A 622 -34.05 -9.54 10.70
CA LEU A 622 -35.51 -9.56 10.53
C LEU A 622 -36.07 -10.95 10.20
N GLN A 623 -35.25 -11.87 9.65
CA GLN A 623 -35.64 -13.26 9.39
C GLN A 623 -35.75 -14.10 10.68
N SER A 624 -35.12 -13.68 11.77
CA SER A 624 -35.14 -14.40 13.05
C SER A 624 -36.51 -14.33 13.74
N GLN A 625 -37.44 -15.20 13.35
CA GLN A 625 -38.41 -15.75 14.31
C GLN A 625 -37.70 -16.82 15.15
N SER A 626 -38.02 -16.85 16.45
CA SER A 626 -37.34 -17.62 17.48
C SER A 626 -37.71 -19.11 17.42
N ASP A 627 -37.01 -19.89 16.61
CA ASP A 627 -37.04 -21.34 16.77
C ASP A 627 -36.13 -21.74 17.95
N VAL A 628 -36.68 -22.56 18.85
CA VAL A 628 -35.98 -23.12 20.00
C VAL A 628 -35.53 -24.53 19.60
N MET A 629 -34.22 -24.76 19.51
CA MET A 629 -33.64 -26.10 19.48
C MET A 629 -32.91 -26.35 20.80
N ASP A 630 -33.20 -27.50 21.43
CA ASP A 630 -32.56 -27.98 22.66
C ASP A 630 -32.47 -26.96 23.81
N GLY A 631 -33.53 -26.15 23.98
CA GLY A 631 -33.61 -25.15 25.05
C GLY A 631 -32.74 -23.92 24.83
N VAL A 632 -32.09 -23.76 23.67
CA VAL A 632 -31.30 -22.58 23.31
C VAL A 632 -32.02 -21.82 22.19
N ALA A 633 -32.43 -20.58 22.48
CA ALA A 633 -32.90 -19.66 21.45
C ALA A 633 -31.72 -19.23 20.57
N ILE A 634 -31.52 -19.90 19.44
CA ILE A 634 -30.52 -19.54 18.44
C ILE A 634 -31.21 -18.74 17.35
N ASN A 635 -30.87 -17.45 17.23
CA ASN A 635 -31.41 -16.64 16.14
C ASN A 635 -30.59 -16.88 14.86
N ALA A 636 -31.17 -16.61 13.69
CA ALA A 636 -30.50 -16.78 12.40
C ALA A 636 -29.17 -16.00 12.31
N TRP A 637 -29.09 -14.82 12.93
CA TRP A 637 -27.85 -14.04 13.06
C TRP A 637 -26.73 -14.87 13.72
N ASP A 638 -27.08 -15.69 14.70
CA ASP A 638 -26.30 -16.71 15.41
C ASP A 638 -25.34 -17.54 14.54
N ALA A 639 -25.93 -18.03 13.46
CA ALA A 639 -25.34 -18.99 12.56
C ALA A 639 -24.39 -18.35 11.55
N HIS A 640 -24.45 -17.03 11.37
CA HIS A 640 -23.63 -16.30 10.40
C HIS A 640 -22.29 -15.85 10.98
N VAL A 641 -21.26 -15.78 10.12
CA VAL A 641 -20.00 -15.11 10.44
C VAL A 641 -20.10 -13.64 10.08
N HIS A 642 -20.32 -12.80 11.09
CA HIS A 642 -20.55 -11.35 10.90
C HIS A 642 -19.34 -10.59 10.39
N ASP A 643 -18.15 -11.10 10.69
CA ASP A 643 -16.89 -10.42 10.43
C ASP A 643 -15.83 -11.45 10.04
N SER A 644 -15.43 -11.38 8.79
CA SER A 644 -14.54 -12.33 8.14
C SER A 644 -13.16 -11.73 7.86
N HIS A 645 -12.79 -10.66 8.58
CA HIS A 645 -11.41 -10.20 8.57
C HIS A 645 -10.48 -11.27 9.13
N ALA A 646 -9.33 -11.44 8.49
CA ALA A 646 -8.34 -12.46 8.81
C ALA A 646 -8.00 -12.53 10.30
N GLU A 647 -7.81 -11.39 10.96
CA GLU A 647 -7.46 -11.32 12.39
C GLU A 647 -8.59 -11.85 13.29
N VAL A 648 -9.85 -11.63 12.87
CA VAL A 648 -11.04 -12.10 13.59
C VAL A 648 -11.19 -13.61 13.43
N LEU A 649 -10.99 -14.13 12.22
CA LEU A 649 -11.07 -15.56 11.94
C LEU A 649 -9.94 -16.32 12.64
N ALA A 650 -8.71 -15.81 12.60
CA ALA A 650 -7.59 -16.38 13.33
C ALA A 650 -7.88 -16.41 14.84
N ARG A 651 -8.39 -15.30 15.41
CA ARG A 651 -8.82 -15.30 16.82
C ARG A 651 -9.89 -16.34 17.09
N ARG A 652 -10.94 -16.44 16.27
CA ARG A 652 -12.00 -17.43 16.47
C ARG A 652 -11.43 -18.85 16.42
N GLY A 653 -10.48 -19.13 15.52
CA GLY A 653 -9.71 -20.37 15.49
C GLY A 653 -8.93 -20.62 16.79
N LEU A 654 -8.23 -19.62 17.33
CA LEU A 654 -7.58 -19.73 18.65
C LEU A 654 -8.58 -20.11 19.76
N LEU A 655 -9.78 -19.52 19.77
CA LEU A 655 -10.80 -19.87 20.78
C LEU A 655 -11.16 -21.36 20.69
N ARG A 656 -11.32 -21.90 19.48
CA ARG A 656 -11.57 -23.33 19.28
C ARG A 656 -10.40 -24.19 19.79
N THR A 657 -9.17 -23.75 19.57
CA THR A 657 -7.99 -24.40 20.15
C THR A 657 -8.00 -24.38 21.67
N LEU A 658 -8.32 -23.24 22.29
CA LEU A 658 -8.42 -23.12 23.74
C LEU A 658 -9.53 -23.98 24.33
N TYR A 659 -10.70 -24.06 23.69
CA TYR A 659 -11.78 -24.96 24.13
C TYR A 659 -11.31 -26.41 24.19
N ARG A 660 -10.58 -26.88 23.17
CA ARG A 660 -10.01 -28.25 23.15
C ARG A 660 -8.94 -28.45 24.22
N GLU A 661 -8.08 -27.47 24.46
CA GLU A 661 -7.06 -27.56 25.52
C GLU A 661 -7.68 -27.62 26.92
N ILE A 662 -8.77 -26.88 27.16
CA ILE A 662 -9.50 -26.92 28.43
C ILE A 662 -10.27 -28.24 28.56
N ASP A 663 -10.92 -28.73 27.50
CA ASP A 663 -11.60 -30.04 27.51
C ASP A 663 -10.58 -31.17 27.80
N SER A 664 -9.43 -31.16 27.13
CA SER A 664 -8.33 -32.11 27.39
C SER A 664 -7.84 -32.02 28.85
N TYR A 665 -7.70 -30.82 29.40
CA TYR A 665 -7.30 -30.64 30.79
C TYR A 665 -8.39 -31.12 31.77
N ALA A 666 -9.66 -30.82 31.50
CA ALA A 666 -10.79 -31.25 32.33
C ALA A 666 -10.93 -32.79 32.35
N ARG A 667 -10.70 -33.46 31.21
CA ARG A 667 -10.80 -34.93 31.14
C ARG A 667 -9.56 -35.64 31.64
N ASN A 668 -8.38 -35.10 31.34
CA ASN A 668 -7.11 -35.84 31.43
C ASN A 668 -6.02 -35.11 32.24
N CYS A 669 -6.28 -33.95 32.84
CA CYS A 669 -5.29 -33.09 33.52
C CYS A 669 -4.06 -32.76 32.65
N SER A 670 -4.23 -32.72 31.32
CA SER A 670 -3.15 -32.50 30.36
C SER A 670 -3.51 -31.42 29.35
N SER A 671 -2.58 -30.49 29.13
CA SER A 671 -2.67 -29.45 28.11
C SER A 671 -1.27 -29.13 27.58
N THR A 672 -1.18 -28.84 26.28
CA THR A 672 0.05 -28.42 25.61
C THR A 672 0.33 -26.94 25.85
N LEU A 673 -0.72 -26.10 25.95
CA LEU A 673 -0.61 -24.64 26.07
C LEU A 673 -0.88 -24.09 27.47
N LEU A 674 -1.71 -24.76 28.26
CA LEU A 674 -2.23 -24.26 29.53
C LEU A 674 -1.68 -25.05 30.71
N GLU A 675 -1.61 -24.39 31.86
CA GLU A 675 -1.28 -24.98 33.16
C GLU A 675 -2.21 -24.42 34.24
N PRO A 676 -2.46 -25.16 35.33
CA PRO A 676 -3.27 -24.64 36.43
C PRO A 676 -2.58 -23.46 37.10
N ARG A 677 -3.38 -22.47 37.50
CA ARG A 677 -2.95 -21.41 38.40
C ARG A 677 -2.68 -21.99 39.79
N SER A 678 -1.88 -21.30 40.60
CA SER A 678 -1.54 -21.71 41.97
C SER A 678 -2.73 -22.05 42.88
N ASP A 679 -3.92 -21.49 42.63
CA ASP A 679 -5.15 -21.79 43.38
C ASP A 679 -6.05 -22.85 42.71
N ASN A 680 -5.60 -23.44 41.60
CA ASN A 680 -6.28 -24.43 40.75
C ASN A 680 -7.68 -24.04 40.24
N ALA A 681 -8.16 -22.83 40.53
CA ALA A 681 -9.50 -22.39 40.16
C ALA A 681 -9.59 -22.00 38.67
N ARG A 682 -8.46 -21.72 38.03
CA ARG A 682 -8.33 -21.34 36.63
C ARG A 682 -7.06 -21.87 36.01
N LEU A 683 -7.03 -21.91 34.70
CA LEU A 683 -5.85 -22.16 33.90
C LEU A 683 -5.18 -20.84 33.49
N MET A 684 -3.90 -20.90 33.21
CA MET A 684 -3.14 -19.83 32.58
C MET A 684 -2.26 -20.40 31.46
N LEU A 685 -1.79 -19.54 30.58
CA LEU A 685 -0.80 -19.93 29.57
C LEU A 685 0.48 -20.36 30.30
N LYS A 686 1.09 -21.47 29.88
CA LYS A 686 2.38 -21.92 30.43
C LYS A 686 3.41 -20.81 30.41
N LEU A 687 4.19 -20.68 31.49
CA LEU A 687 5.24 -19.66 31.60
C LEU A 687 6.27 -19.69 30.45
N SER A 688 6.55 -20.86 29.88
CA SER A 688 7.46 -21.00 28.73
C SER A 688 6.84 -20.60 27.39
N VAL A 689 5.51 -20.47 27.32
CA VAL A 689 4.77 -20.27 26.08
C VAL A 689 4.44 -18.79 25.89
N THR A 690 4.75 -18.28 24.71
CA THR A 690 4.40 -16.91 24.27
C THR A 690 3.50 -16.95 23.05
N LEU A 691 2.62 -15.96 22.90
CA LEU A 691 1.64 -15.91 21.81
C LEU A 691 1.90 -14.71 20.89
N HIS A 692 1.94 -14.99 19.59
CA HIS A 692 2.25 -13.99 18.58
C HIS A 692 1.16 -13.95 17.52
N LEU A 693 0.66 -12.75 17.19
CA LEU A 693 -0.26 -12.55 16.08
C LEU A 693 0.54 -12.09 14.86
N TYR A 694 0.47 -12.83 13.77
CA TYR A 694 0.92 -12.35 12.46
C TYR A 694 -0.25 -11.83 11.63
N VAL A 695 -0.05 -10.70 10.95
CA VAL A 695 -0.96 -10.17 9.92
C VAL A 695 -0.15 -9.73 8.71
N SER A 696 -0.51 -10.23 7.53
CA SER A 696 0.20 -9.94 6.27
C SER A 696 0.17 -8.46 5.82
N THR A 697 -0.76 -7.66 6.34
CA THR A 697 -0.89 -6.22 6.10
C THR A 697 -1.29 -5.51 7.40
N ALA A 698 -0.97 -4.23 7.53
CA ALA A 698 -1.44 -3.43 8.67
C ALA A 698 -2.98 -3.56 8.84
N PRO A 699 -3.48 -3.84 10.06
CA PRO A 699 -4.91 -4.00 10.33
C PRO A 699 -5.71 -2.77 9.91
N CYS A 700 -6.94 -2.98 9.42
CA CYS A 700 -7.82 -1.87 9.04
C CYS A 700 -8.16 -0.97 10.24
N GLY A 701 -8.46 0.30 9.97
CA GLY A 701 -8.64 1.35 10.97
C GLY A 701 -7.40 2.25 11.09
N ALA A 702 -7.16 2.80 12.29
CA ALA A 702 -6.11 3.77 12.55
C ALA A 702 -4.69 3.24 12.24
N ALA A 703 -4.45 1.93 12.36
CA ALA A 703 -3.17 1.32 12.01
C ALA A 703 -2.83 1.42 10.51
N SER A 704 -3.83 1.67 9.66
CA SER A 704 -3.70 1.73 8.20
C SER A 704 -3.99 3.12 7.61
N ALA A 705 -4.35 4.11 8.44
CA ALA A 705 -4.76 5.45 8.05
C ALA A 705 -3.60 6.48 8.11
N GLY A 706 -3.68 7.55 7.32
CA GLY A 706 -2.76 8.69 7.35
C GLY A 706 -1.60 8.68 6.32
N PRO A 707 -0.99 9.85 6.06
CA PRO A 707 0.10 10.02 5.08
C PRO A 707 1.31 9.12 5.39
N LYS A 708 2.01 8.66 4.36
CA LYS A 708 3.21 7.82 4.52
C LYS A 708 4.36 8.66 5.07
N GLY A 709 4.74 8.42 6.31
CA GLY A 709 6.00 8.92 6.89
C GLY A 709 5.92 8.98 8.40
N CYS A 710 6.83 8.24 9.07
CA CYS A 710 7.68 8.67 10.19
C CYS A 710 8.18 7.43 10.97
N GLY A 711 9.48 7.41 11.29
CA GLY A 711 10.08 6.56 12.32
C GLY A 711 10.65 5.21 11.86
N VAL A 712 11.96 5.15 11.60
CA VAL A 712 12.75 3.90 11.70
C VAL A 712 13.11 3.76 13.18
N GLN A 713 12.68 2.69 13.84
CA GLN A 713 13.11 2.39 15.21
C GLN A 713 14.33 1.47 15.18
N GLU A 714 15.29 1.68 16.07
CA GLU A 714 16.42 0.78 16.21
C GLU A 714 15.97 -0.62 16.68
N TRP A 715 16.53 -1.61 15.98
CA TRP A 715 16.37 -3.06 16.10
C TRP A 715 16.33 -3.64 17.53
N MET A 716 15.49 -4.66 17.74
CA MET A 716 15.46 -5.47 18.97
C MET A 716 15.67 -6.97 18.66
N ASN A 717 16.71 -7.57 19.24
CA ASN A 717 16.95 -9.01 19.19
C ASN A 717 15.96 -9.80 20.08
N GLY A 718 15.91 -11.13 19.93
CA GLY A 718 14.95 -11.99 20.65
C GLY A 718 14.94 -11.84 22.17
N ALA A 719 16.06 -11.46 22.80
CA ALA A 719 16.13 -11.15 24.23
C ALA A 719 15.56 -9.76 24.59
N GLY A 720 15.51 -8.82 23.64
CA GLY A 720 15.00 -7.46 23.82
C GLY A 720 13.48 -7.33 23.73
N ILE A 721 12.76 -8.36 23.26
CA ILE A 721 11.28 -8.37 23.20
C ILE A 721 10.67 -8.25 24.59
N ALA A 722 11.26 -8.89 25.61
CA ALA A 722 10.81 -8.76 27.00
C ALA A 722 11.03 -7.33 27.54
N ALA A 723 12.15 -6.68 27.20
CA ALA A 723 12.41 -5.29 27.55
C ALA A 723 11.46 -4.32 26.82
N ALA A 724 11.10 -4.63 25.57
CA ALA A 724 10.15 -3.85 24.77
C ALA A 724 8.75 -3.76 25.41
N GLN A 725 8.34 -4.77 26.19
CA GLN A 725 7.07 -4.75 26.92
C GLN A 725 7.03 -3.69 28.03
N HIS A 726 8.19 -3.14 28.43
CA HIS A 726 8.37 -2.23 29.57
C HIS A 726 8.86 -0.82 29.20
N CYS A 727 9.17 -0.52 27.92
CA CYS A 727 9.87 0.71 27.50
C CYS A 727 8.97 1.79 26.84
N HIS A 728 7.73 2.02 27.30
CA HIS A 728 6.79 2.90 26.58
C HIS A 728 6.29 4.08 27.42
N SER A 729 7.06 5.18 27.42
CA SER A 729 6.81 6.36 28.27
C SER A 729 5.78 7.38 27.74
N SER A 730 5.35 7.33 26.47
CA SER A 730 4.17 8.07 25.95
C SER A 730 3.82 7.66 24.51
N PRO A 731 2.53 7.53 24.12
CA PRO A 731 2.13 7.38 22.72
C PRO A 731 2.37 8.69 21.95
N VAL A 732 2.98 8.59 20.76
CA VAL A 732 2.90 9.66 19.74
C VAL A 732 1.45 9.69 19.26
N PHE A 733 0.79 10.84 19.32
CA PHE A 733 -0.56 11.04 18.79
C PHE A 733 -0.50 11.98 17.60
N ASP A 734 -0.98 11.53 16.44
CA ASP A 734 -1.17 12.38 15.26
C ASP A 734 -2.66 12.41 14.89
N PRO A 735 -3.31 13.58 14.90
CA PRO A 735 -4.70 13.72 14.48
C PRO A 735 -4.98 13.17 13.08
N ARG A 736 -3.98 13.18 12.17
CA ARG A 736 -4.12 12.70 10.79
C ARG A 736 -4.28 11.18 10.67
N TRP A 737 -4.04 10.43 11.74
CA TRP A 737 -4.31 8.98 11.77
C TRP A 737 -5.81 8.67 11.90
N PHE A 738 -6.62 9.68 12.20
CA PHE A 738 -8.07 9.58 12.31
C PHE A 738 -8.73 10.35 11.15
N GLY A 739 -8.87 9.67 10.01
CA GLY A 739 -9.49 10.20 8.80
C GLY A 739 -9.81 9.08 7.81
N ALA A 740 -10.57 9.38 6.75
CA ALA A 740 -10.93 8.42 5.72
C ALA A 740 -9.67 7.70 5.18
N CYS A 741 -9.71 6.37 5.16
CA CYS A 741 -8.57 5.54 4.76
C CYS A 741 -8.20 5.88 3.31
N GLN A 742 -6.99 6.41 3.07
CA GLN A 742 -6.46 6.70 1.73
C GLN A 742 -6.22 5.41 0.93
N LYS A 743 -7.28 4.78 0.43
CA LYS A 743 -7.24 3.99 -0.80
C LYS A 743 -7.66 4.94 -1.94
N GLY A 744 -6.66 5.65 -2.46
CA GLY A 744 -6.66 6.47 -3.68
C GLY A 744 -7.98 6.99 -4.24
N THR A 745 -8.28 8.26 -3.98
CA THR A 745 -8.67 9.32 -4.93
C THR A 745 -8.47 10.65 -4.19
N ASN A 746 -8.08 11.71 -4.91
CA ASN A 746 -7.72 13.02 -4.35
C ASN A 746 -8.92 13.91 -4.00
N ASP A 747 -10.12 13.35 -3.80
CA ASP A 747 -11.31 14.13 -3.46
C ASP A 747 -12.14 13.41 -2.38
N ASP A 748 -12.63 14.21 -1.43
CA ASP A 748 -13.54 13.93 -0.31
C ASP A 748 -12.93 13.76 1.10
N ASP A 749 -12.72 14.91 1.77
CA ASP A 749 -12.42 15.03 3.21
C ASP A 749 -13.62 14.72 4.15
N ASN A 750 -14.74 14.21 3.63
CA ASN A 750 -16.00 14.04 4.40
C ASN A 750 -16.57 12.61 4.46
N ARG A 751 -15.79 11.56 4.14
CA ARG A 751 -16.31 10.18 4.22
C ARG A 751 -16.30 9.63 5.65
N GLU A 752 -17.47 9.22 6.12
CA GLU A 752 -17.68 8.39 7.31
C GLU A 752 -16.82 7.12 7.25
N ALA A 753 -16.54 6.50 8.41
CA ALA A 753 -15.86 5.21 8.50
C ALA A 753 -16.48 4.18 7.52
N PRO A 754 -15.72 3.18 7.02
CA PRO A 754 -16.25 2.19 6.07
C PRO A 754 -17.62 1.68 6.55
N PRO A 755 -18.65 1.56 5.68
CA PRO A 755 -20.01 1.26 6.12
C PRO A 755 -20.04 0.09 7.11
N GLY A 756 -20.48 0.33 8.34
CA GLY A 756 -20.54 -0.71 9.37
C GLY A 756 -19.27 -0.93 10.20
N CYS A 757 -18.22 -0.14 10.05
CA CYS A 757 -17.10 -0.08 11.00
C CYS A 757 -17.25 1.11 11.95
N VAL A 758 -17.16 0.88 13.26
CA VAL A 758 -17.17 1.91 14.31
C VAL A 758 -15.78 1.99 14.94
N VAL A 759 -15.25 3.19 15.04
CA VAL A 759 -13.97 3.44 15.73
C VAL A 759 -14.21 3.38 17.23
N LEU A 760 -13.25 2.84 17.97
CA LEU A 760 -13.34 2.79 19.43
C LEU A 760 -13.15 4.19 20.04
N THR A 761 -14.26 4.93 20.17
CA THR A 761 -14.43 6.29 20.71
C THR A 761 -15.64 6.35 21.66
N LYS A 762 -15.95 7.52 22.26
CA LYS A 762 -17.23 7.77 22.96
C LYS A 762 -18.42 7.32 22.09
N GLY A 763 -19.17 6.31 22.56
CA GLY A 763 -20.30 5.72 21.84
C GLY A 763 -20.02 4.36 21.18
N ALA A 764 -18.78 3.87 21.12
CA ALA A 764 -18.49 2.54 20.54
C ALA A 764 -19.18 1.38 21.26
N SER A 765 -19.50 1.55 22.56
CA SER A 765 -20.26 0.57 23.34
C SER A 765 -21.68 0.35 22.81
N SER A 766 -22.32 1.38 22.23
CA SER A 766 -23.66 1.27 21.65
C SER A 766 -23.67 0.62 20.26
N ALA A 767 -22.51 0.51 19.61
CA ALA A 767 -22.36 -0.21 18.35
C ALA A 767 -22.14 -1.73 18.53
N LEU A 768 -21.71 -2.16 19.72
CA LEU A 768 -21.47 -3.58 20.00
C LEU A 768 -22.80 -4.34 20.00
N SER A 769 -22.93 -5.34 19.12
CA SER A 769 -24.13 -6.18 18.95
C SER A 769 -25.25 -5.55 18.12
N VAL A 770 -25.00 -4.42 17.45
CA VAL A 770 -25.91 -3.87 16.44
C VAL A 770 -25.64 -4.54 15.09
N PRO A 771 -26.64 -5.15 14.43
CA PRO A 771 -26.46 -5.73 13.10
C PRO A 771 -25.86 -4.70 12.12
N GLY A 772 -24.84 -5.13 11.37
CA GLY A 772 -24.15 -4.26 10.43
C GLY A 772 -23.17 -3.26 11.05
N ARG A 773 -22.88 -3.34 12.36
CA ARG A 773 -21.81 -2.55 13.02
C ARG A 773 -20.77 -3.44 13.69
N ALA A 774 -19.49 -3.20 13.38
CA ALA A 774 -18.32 -3.91 13.92
C ALA A 774 -17.20 -2.91 14.26
N LEU A 775 -16.27 -3.26 15.15
CA LEU A 775 -15.08 -2.43 15.40
C LEU A 775 -14.06 -2.57 14.27
N SER A 776 -13.16 -1.59 14.06
CA SER A 776 -12.02 -1.78 13.15
C SER A 776 -11.06 -2.89 13.65
N CYS A 777 -10.29 -3.54 12.77
CA CYS A 777 -9.38 -4.62 13.21
C CYS A 777 -8.32 -4.13 14.21
N SER A 778 -7.76 -2.93 14.01
CA SER A 778 -6.84 -2.34 14.99
C SER A 778 -7.47 -2.14 16.37
N ASP A 779 -8.74 -1.73 16.43
CA ASP A 779 -9.49 -1.54 17.68
C ASP A 779 -9.84 -2.88 18.35
N LYS A 780 -10.13 -3.91 17.55
CA LYS A 780 -10.34 -5.27 18.05
C LYS A 780 -9.07 -5.79 18.72
N ILE A 781 -7.91 -5.63 18.07
CA ILE A 781 -6.62 -6.04 18.63
C ILE A 781 -6.35 -5.30 19.95
N LEU A 782 -6.57 -3.98 19.99
CA LEU A 782 -6.47 -3.20 21.24
C LEU A 782 -7.35 -3.77 22.35
N ARG A 783 -8.61 -4.07 22.03
CA ARG A 783 -9.53 -4.68 23.00
C ARG A 783 -9.08 -6.07 23.45
N TRP A 784 -8.52 -6.88 22.56
CA TRP A 784 -8.02 -8.22 22.89
C TRP A 784 -6.79 -8.14 23.80
N ASN A 785 -5.89 -7.20 23.56
CA ASN A 785 -4.73 -6.98 24.43
C ASN A 785 -5.15 -6.50 25.83
N ALA A 786 -6.12 -5.59 25.88
CA ALA A 786 -6.65 -5.05 27.13
C ALA A 786 -7.38 -6.11 27.98
N LEU A 787 -8.27 -6.88 27.38
CA LEU A 787 -9.20 -7.76 28.11
C LEU A 787 -8.78 -9.23 28.14
N GLY A 788 -7.78 -9.60 27.34
CA GLY A 788 -7.44 -10.98 27.04
C GLY A 788 -8.12 -11.46 25.75
N ILE A 789 -7.34 -12.10 24.88
CA ILE A 789 -7.78 -12.55 23.55
C ILE A 789 -8.86 -13.64 23.66
N GLN A 790 -8.90 -14.40 24.76
CA GLN A 790 -9.87 -15.47 25.00
C GLN A 790 -11.31 -14.98 25.15
N GLY A 791 -11.51 -13.72 25.57
CA GLY A 791 -12.84 -13.11 25.72
C GLY A 791 -13.66 -13.66 26.90
N ALA A 792 -14.90 -13.16 27.03
CA ALA A 792 -15.72 -13.29 28.24
C ALA A 792 -16.16 -14.72 28.62
N LEU A 793 -16.37 -15.63 27.66
CA LEU A 793 -16.81 -16.99 27.98
C LEU A 793 -15.65 -17.83 28.51
N LEU A 794 -14.50 -17.80 27.81
CA LEU A 794 -13.30 -18.52 28.24
C LEU A 794 -12.67 -17.92 29.50
N SER A 795 -12.94 -16.66 29.85
CA SER A 795 -12.44 -16.05 31.09
C SER A 795 -13.06 -16.61 32.37
N HIS A 796 -14.04 -17.51 32.26
CA HIS A 796 -14.48 -18.33 33.39
C HIS A 796 -13.43 -19.39 33.77
N PHE A 797 -12.71 -19.93 32.78
CA PHE A 797 -11.77 -21.05 32.98
C PHE A 797 -10.31 -20.64 32.84
N VAL A 798 -10.00 -19.59 32.08
CA VAL A 798 -8.63 -19.19 31.75
C VAL A 798 -8.39 -17.72 32.09
N ASP A 799 -7.28 -17.44 32.76
CA ASP A 799 -6.81 -16.07 33.01
C ASP A 799 -6.55 -15.30 31.69
N PRO A 800 -6.49 -13.96 31.71
CA PRO A 800 -6.27 -13.15 30.52
C PRO A 800 -5.07 -13.61 29.68
N VAL A 801 -5.36 -14.19 28.52
CA VAL A 801 -4.36 -14.63 27.53
C VAL A 801 -3.99 -13.41 26.69
N ARG A 802 -2.71 -13.04 26.66
CA ARG A 802 -2.25 -11.79 26.01
C ARG A 802 -1.24 -12.07 24.91
N LEU A 803 -1.25 -11.21 23.89
CA LEU A 803 -0.28 -11.26 22.81
C LEU A 803 1.06 -10.71 23.32
N THR A 804 2.12 -11.49 23.11
CA THR A 804 3.51 -11.08 23.35
C THR A 804 3.99 -10.14 22.23
N SER A 805 3.58 -10.39 20.99
CA SER A 805 3.86 -9.48 19.86
C SER A 805 2.76 -9.51 18.79
N VAL A 806 2.72 -8.44 18.00
CA VAL A 806 1.97 -8.35 16.74
C VAL A 806 2.98 -8.12 15.62
N VAL A 807 3.09 -9.10 14.72
CA VAL A 807 3.96 -9.11 13.56
C VAL A 807 3.17 -8.68 12.32
N ILE A 808 3.67 -7.67 11.60
CA ILE A 808 3.01 -7.12 10.43
C ILE A 808 3.93 -7.25 9.22
N GLY A 809 3.43 -7.81 8.12
CA GLY A 809 4.20 -7.95 6.87
C GLY A 809 4.34 -6.62 6.13
N ARG A 810 3.23 -6.10 5.59
CA ARG A 810 3.21 -4.91 4.74
C ARG A 810 2.46 -3.74 5.36
N LYS A 811 2.74 -2.54 4.84
CA LYS A 811 2.19 -1.26 5.35
C LYS A 811 2.48 -1.03 6.84
N TYR A 812 3.52 -1.67 7.34
CA TYR A 812 3.97 -1.49 8.71
C TYR A 812 4.45 -0.06 8.93
N ASP A 813 4.03 0.49 10.05
CA ASP A 813 4.47 1.76 10.59
C ASP A 813 4.40 1.62 12.11
N TYR A 814 5.56 1.73 12.76
CA TYR A 814 5.69 1.37 14.17
C TYR A 814 4.77 2.24 15.05
N ASP A 815 4.86 3.56 14.92
CA ASP A 815 4.13 4.50 15.77
C ASP A 815 2.62 4.36 15.57
N ARG A 816 2.15 4.23 14.31
CA ARG A 816 0.72 4.03 14.01
C ARG A 816 0.21 2.69 14.50
N CYS A 817 0.90 1.60 14.20
CA CYS A 817 0.45 0.26 14.61
C CYS A 817 0.43 0.16 16.13
N ARG A 818 1.46 0.69 16.80
CA ARG A 818 1.55 0.75 18.26
C ARG A 818 0.41 1.56 18.87
N PHE A 819 0.22 2.79 18.41
CA PHE A 819 -0.85 3.63 18.89
C PHE A 819 -2.21 2.96 18.69
N ALA A 820 -2.47 2.46 17.48
CA ALA A 820 -3.76 1.92 17.12
C ALA A 820 -4.11 0.60 17.85
N THR A 821 -3.12 -0.25 18.14
CA THR A 821 -3.37 -1.61 18.67
C THR A 821 -3.08 -1.78 20.16
N CYS A 822 -2.46 -0.81 20.84
CA CYS A 822 -2.29 -0.87 22.30
C CYS A 822 -2.28 0.49 23.00
N CYS A 823 -1.49 1.47 22.56
CA CYS A 823 -1.22 2.67 23.37
C CYS A 823 -2.33 3.72 23.38
N ARG A 824 -3.33 3.66 22.49
CA ARG A 824 -4.47 4.61 22.46
C ARG A 824 -5.27 4.63 23.77
N ALA A 825 -5.31 3.52 24.51
CA ALA A 825 -5.98 3.45 25.81
C ALA A 825 -5.24 4.19 26.95
N LEU A 826 -4.03 4.71 26.70
CA LEU A 826 -3.18 5.34 27.72
C LEU A 826 -3.24 6.88 27.74
N THR A 827 -4.01 7.54 26.87
CA THR A 827 -4.08 9.01 26.84
C THR A 827 -4.82 9.62 28.04
N THR A 828 -5.32 8.80 28.98
CA THR A 828 -6.00 9.23 30.20
C THR A 828 -5.18 8.90 31.44
N GLN A 829 -5.07 9.85 32.38
CA GLN A 829 -4.14 9.91 33.53
C GLN A 829 -4.16 8.72 34.53
N ASN A 830 -4.99 7.69 34.35
CA ASN A 830 -5.20 6.60 35.32
C ASN A 830 -4.81 5.18 34.84
N ALA A 831 -4.20 5.01 33.66
CA ALA A 831 -4.06 3.70 33.01
C ALA A 831 -2.67 3.03 33.11
N HIS A 832 -1.71 3.61 33.84
CA HIS A 832 -0.29 3.26 33.66
C HIS A 832 0.20 1.92 34.24
N SER A 833 -0.55 1.23 35.12
CA SER A 833 -0.02 0.05 35.84
C SER A 833 -0.61 -1.30 35.44
N ALA A 834 -1.63 -1.37 34.57
CA ALA A 834 -2.39 -2.61 34.30
C ALA A 834 -2.39 -3.12 32.85
N PHE A 835 -1.84 -2.37 31.88
CA PHE A 835 -1.83 -2.77 30.47
C PHE A 835 -0.45 -3.31 30.05
N THR A 836 -0.44 -4.51 29.49
CA THR A 836 0.77 -5.11 28.88
C THR A 836 0.80 -4.79 27.39
N HIS A 837 1.95 -4.33 26.90
CA HIS A 837 2.13 -3.90 25.52
C HIS A 837 2.72 -5.04 24.67
N PRO A 838 2.03 -5.51 23.62
CA PRO A 838 2.68 -6.41 22.67
C PRO A 838 3.78 -5.66 21.92
N ALA A 839 4.89 -6.34 21.67
CA ALA A 839 5.92 -5.82 20.78
C ALA A 839 5.35 -5.70 19.36
N MET A 840 5.44 -4.52 18.75
CA MET A 840 5.11 -4.32 17.33
C MET A 840 6.34 -4.69 16.51
N LEU A 841 6.19 -5.65 15.59
CA LEU A 841 7.28 -6.18 14.80
C LEU A 841 6.94 -6.14 13.30
N ARG A 842 7.93 -5.89 12.45
CA ARG A 842 7.80 -6.06 11.00
C ARG A 842 8.37 -7.39 10.58
N SER A 843 7.75 -8.03 9.58
CA SER A 843 8.40 -9.10 8.82
C SER A 843 8.66 -8.68 7.38
N GLY A 844 9.85 -9.00 6.86
CA GLY A 844 10.19 -8.84 5.45
C GLY A 844 9.75 -10.01 4.57
N VAL A 845 9.25 -11.10 5.17
CA VAL A 845 8.82 -12.29 4.43
C VAL A 845 7.59 -11.96 3.59
N LYS A 846 7.69 -12.23 2.29
CA LYS A 846 6.58 -12.08 1.34
C LYS A 846 5.91 -13.44 1.14
N LEU A 847 4.60 -13.49 1.38
CA LEU A 847 3.79 -14.69 1.15
C LEU A 847 3.31 -14.82 -0.32
N GLU A 848 3.40 -13.72 -1.07
CA GLU A 848 3.05 -13.62 -2.48
C GLU A 848 4.04 -14.41 -3.36
N CYS A 849 3.57 -14.96 -4.47
CA CYS A 849 4.44 -15.63 -5.43
C CYS A 849 5.46 -14.61 -6.00
N ASN A 850 6.76 -14.89 -5.84
CA ASN A 850 7.96 -14.22 -6.40
C ASN A 850 8.21 -12.71 -6.18
N ALA A 851 9.48 -12.36 -5.92
CA ALA A 851 9.91 -11.00 -5.62
C ALA A 851 9.89 -10.04 -6.83
N ALA A 852 9.96 -10.56 -8.06
CA ALA A 852 9.76 -9.81 -9.31
C ALA A 852 8.31 -9.31 -9.44
N ASP A 853 7.37 -10.05 -8.87
CA ASP A 853 5.93 -9.81 -9.00
C ASP A 853 5.42 -8.72 -8.03
N ALA A 854 6.14 -8.41 -6.95
CA ALA A 854 5.72 -7.41 -5.96
C ALA A 854 5.85 -5.94 -6.43
N ALA A 855 6.67 -5.67 -7.46
CA ALA A 855 6.83 -4.35 -8.06
C ALA A 855 5.81 -4.06 -9.18
N SER A 856 5.06 -5.08 -9.60
CA SER A 856 4.27 -5.10 -10.85
C SER A 856 2.83 -4.59 -10.73
N GLY A 857 2.36 -4.20 -9.54
CA GLY A 857 0.93 -3.91 -9.35
C GLY A 857 0.02 -5.14 -9.42
N LEU A 858 0.56 -6.38 -9.43
CA LEU A 858 -0.17 -7.67 -9.43
C LEU A 858 -1.19 -7.85 -8.29
N ARG A 859 -1.30 -6.93 -7.33
CA ARG A 859 -2.42 -6.90 -6.38
C ARG A 859 -3.76 -6.52 -7.04
N GLN A 860 -3.73 -5.80 -8.17
CA GLN A 860 -4.91 -5.59 -9.05
C GLN A 860 -5.33 -6.87 -9.80
N LEU A 861 -4.48 -7.90 -9.76
CA LEU A 861 -4.63 -9.14 -10.52
C LEU A 861 -5.12 -10.34 -9.70
N ALA A 862 -4.96 -10.29 -8.38
CA ALA A 862 -5.61 -11.24 -7.50
C ALA A 862 -7.03 -10.77 -7.24
N GLY A 863 -8.02 -11.60 -7.59
CA GLY A 863 -9.40 -11.29 -7.29
C GLY A 863 -9.61 -11.06 -5.80
N ASP A 864 -10.40 -10.05 -5.45
CA ASP A 864 -11.06 -9.94 -4.15
C ASP A 864 -12.06 -11.10 -4.05
N GLY A 865 -11.55 -12.31 -3.79
CA GLY A 865 -12.38 -13.47 -3.54
C GLY A 865 -13.24 -13.23 -2.31
N ASP A 866 -14.51 -13.62 -2.41
CA ASP A 866 -15.45 -13.56 -1.28
C ASP A 866 -15.21 -14.66 -0.27
N GLU A 867 -14.50 -15.70 -0.71
CA GLU A 867 -14.07 -16.79 0.13
C GLU A 867 -13.20 -16.26 1.29
N SER A 868 -13.66 -16.54 2.49
CA SER A 868 -12.93 -16.36 3.73
C SER A 868 -12.63 -17.73 4.31
N ILE A 869 -11.41 -17.92 4.81
CA ILE A 869 -10.93 -19.22 5.26
C ILE A 869 -10.57 -19.14 6.74
N SER A 870 -10.86 -20.20 7.48
CA SER A 870 -10.42 -20.36 8.85
C SER A 870 -9.99 -21.79 9.14
N TRP A 871 -8.96 -21.91 9.97
CA TRP A 871 -8.48 -23.19 10.46
C TRP A 871 -7.96 -23.03 11.88
N ALA A 872 -8.08 -24.07 12.70
CA ALA A 872 -7.49 -24.18 14.02
C ALA A 872 -6.73 -25.50 14.17
N LEU A 873 -5.68 -25.50 14.97
CA LEU A 873 -4.94 -26.70 15.34
C LEU A 873 -5.92 -27.80 15.81
N GLY A 874 -5.61 -29.07 15.52
CA GLY A 874 -6.50 -30.18 15.83
C GLY A 874 -7.64 -30.41 14.83
N GLU A 875 -7.91 -29.47 13.92
CA GLU A 875 -8.81 -29.68 12.77
C GLU A 875 -8.03 -30.28 11.60
N GLY A 876 -8.68 -31.13 10.80
CA GLY A 876 -8.07 -31.73 9.62
C GLY A 876 -7.78 -30.73 8.51
N GLY A 877 -8.83 -30.32 7.80
CA GLY A 877 -8.80 -29.33 6.71
C GLY A 877 -9.24 -27.93 7.14
N ALA A 878 -8.87 -26.93 6.34
CA ALA A 878 -9.39 -25.57 6.53
C ALA A 878 -10.86 -25.50 6.10
N SER A 879 -11.64 -24.70 6.82
CA SER A 879 -13.03 -24.40 6.48
C SER A 879 -13.13 -23.08 5.74
N SER A 880 -14.06 -22.98 4.80
CA SER A 880 -14.33 -21.74 4.07
C SER A 880 -15.79 -21.32 4.13
N HIS A 881 -16.01 -20.02 4.11
CA HIS A 881 -17.33 -19.39 4.09
C HIS A 881 -17.27 -18.12 3.23
N ASP A 882 -18.41 -17.69 2.72
CA ASP A 882 -18.53 -16.41 2.04
C ASP A 882 -18.45 -15.28 3.07
N GLY A 883 -17.44 -14.42 2.95
CA GLY A 883 -17.15 -13.36 3.90
C GLY A 883 -18.14 -12.19 3.88
N ARG A 884 -19.02 -12.09 2.87
CA ARG A 884 -20.04 -11.05 2.70
C ARG A 884 -21.40 -11.50 3.21
N THR A 885 -21.70 -12.78 3.09
CA THR A 885 -22.95 -13.33 3.65
C THR A 885 -22.72 -13.89 5.04
N GLY A 886 -21.52 -14.38 5.35
CA GLY A 886 -21.22 -15.11 6.58
C GLY A 886 -21.69 -16.56 6.55
N THR A 887 -22.03 -17.10 5.36
CA THR A 887 -22.60 -18.45 5.14
C THR A 887 -21.65 -19.35 4.34
N ALA A 888 -22.02 -20.61 4.14
CA ALA A 888 -21.27 -21.51 3.25
C ALA A 888 -21.16 -20.94 1.83
N ILE A 889 -20.04 -21.21 1.16
CA ILE A 889 -19.81 -20.76 -0.22
C ILE A 889 -20.88 -21.38 -1.13
N GLY A 890 -21.72 -20.53 -1.74
CA GLY A 890 -22.88 -20.93 -2.54
C GLY A 890 -24.24 -20.70 -1.87
N GLY A 891 -24.28 -20.20 -0.62
CA GLY A 891 -25.52 -19.78 0.05
C GLY A 891 -26.42 -20.94 0.53
N VAL A 892 -26.01 -22.19 0.33
CA VAL A 892 -26.65 -23.42 0.81
C VAL A 892 -25.55 -24.30 1.40
N GLY A 893 -25.62 -24.65 2.68
CA GLY A 893 -24.59 -25.47 3.33
C GLY A 893 -24.60 -25.42 4.86
N THR A 894 -23.59 -26.06 5.46
CA THR A 894 -23.42 -26.16 6.93
C THR A 894 -22.98 -24.83 7.55
N THR A 895 -23.39 -24.60 8.80
CA THR A 895 -22.96 -23.48 9.62
C THR A 895 -21.42 -23.38 9.67
N SER A 896 -20.83 -22.19 9.55
CA SER A 896 -19.37 -22.03 9.63
C SER A 896 -18.83 -22.41 11.01
N LEU A 897 -17.64 -23.02 11.06
CA LEU A 897 -16.89 -23.28 12.31
C LEU A 897 -16.55 -21.98 13.05
N CYS A 898 -16.49 -20.87 12.33
CA CYS A 898 -16.32 -19.56 12.93
C CYS A 898 -17.62 -18.96 13.45
N SER A 899 -18.80 -19.55 13.26
CA SER A 899 -20.06 -18.99 13.75
C SER A 899 -20.12 -18.91 15.28
N ARG A 900 -21.03 -18.09 15.79
CA ARG A 900 -21.22 -17.97 17.24
C ARG A 900 -21.87 -19.23 17.82
N VAL A 901 -22.74 -19.88 17.05
CA VAL A 901 -23.38 -21.15 17.41
C VAL A 901 -22.34 -22.24 17.66
N VAL A 902 -21.40 -22.44 16.74
CA VAL A 902 -20.37 -23.47 16.91
C VAL A 902 -19.49 -23.21 18.15
N LEU A 903 -19.08 -21.96 18.37
CA LEU A 903 -18.33 -21.58 19.57
C LEU A 903 -19.12 -21.77 20.88
N TRP A 904 -20.45 -21.64 20.82
CA TRP A 904 -21.33 -21.87 21.95
C TRP A 904 -21.43 -23.36 22.29
N HIS A 905 -21.61 -24.23 21.30
CA HIS A 905 -21.60 -25.69 21.50
C HIS A 905 -20.29 -26.16 22.12
N GLN A 906 -19.14 -25.66 21.64
CA GLN A 906 -17.84 -26.00 22.25
C GLN A 906 -17.73 -25.56 23.71
N PHE A 907 -18.30 -24.40 24.07
CA PHE A 907 -18.34 -23.96 25.46
C PHE A 907 -19.18 -24.91 26.34
N LEU A 908 -20.34 -25.35 25.85
CA LEU A 908 -21.18 -26.30 26.57
C LEU A 908 -20.50 -27.66 26.72
N GLY A 909 -19.82 -28.16 25.68
CA GLY A 909 -19.03 -29.39 25.77
C GLY A 909 -17.94 -29.35 26.85
N VAL A 910 -17.25 -28.22 27.00
CA VAL A 910 -16.27 -28.02 28.10
C VAL A 910 -16.97 -28.05 29.46
N VAL A 911 -18.13 -27.42 29.59
CA VAL A 911 -18.91 -27.42 30.85
C VAL A 911 -19.33 -28.84 31.22
N ASP A 912 -19.79 -29.61 30.24
CA ASP A 912 -20.21 -31.00 30.47
C ASP A 912 -19.01 -31.89 30.86
N ALA A 913 -17.85 -31.67 30.24
CA ALA A 913 -16.60 -32.33 30.64
C ALA A 913 -16.22 -32.04 32.11
N ILE A 914 -16.38 -30.79 32.56
CA ILE A 914 -16.12 -30.41 33.95
C ILE A 914 -17.15 -31.06 34.90
N ARG A 915 -18.44 -31.07 34.52
CA ARG A 915 -19.53 -31.65 35.33
C ARG A 915 -19.44 -33.16 35.48
N ALA A 916 -18.91 -33.87 34.48
CA ALA A 916 -18.82 -35.33 34.46
C ALA A 916 -17.84 -35.93 35.50
N GLY A 917 -17.33 -35.14 36.44
CA GLY A 917 -16.44 -35.61 37.52
C GLY A 917 -14.96 -35.48 37.18
N SER A 918 -14.56 -34.32 36.67
CA SER A 918 -13.19 -33.99 36.26
C SER A 918 -12.15 -34.17 37.41
N PRO A 919 -10.99 -34.81 37.17
CA PRO A 919 -9.87 -34.81 38.13
C PRO A 919 -9.23 -33.42 38.33
N ALA A 920 -9.54 -32.43 37.49
CA ALA A 920 -9.13 -31.04 37.63
C ALA A 920 -10.11 -30.22 38.50
N ALA A 921 -9.59 -29.28 39.32
CA ALA A 921 -10.36 -28.42 40.23
C ALA A 921 -11.06 -27.21 39.56
N LEU A 922 -11.43 -27.34 38.27
CA LEU A 922 -12.16 -26.30 37.55
C LEU A 922 -13.64 -26.28 37.96
N SER A 923 -14.20 -25.08 38.10
CA SER A 923 -15.62 -24.89 38.42
C SER A 923 -16.41 -24.40 37.21
N VAL A 924 -17.69 -24.79 37.15
CA VAL A 924 -18.62 -24.26 36.16
C VAL A 924 -19.15 -22.88 36.58
N PRO A 925 -19.50 -21.99 35.63
CA PRO A 925 -20.03 -20.67 35.98
C PRO A 925 -21.37 -20.74 36.73
N GLU A 926 -21.50 -19.94 37.78
CA GLU A 926 -22.77 -19.76 38.50
C GLU A 926 -23.60 -18.65 37.85
N VAL A 927 -24.75 -19.02 37.27
CA VAL A 927 -25.69 -18.08 36.64
C VAL A 927 -27.12 -18.46 37.04
N ASP A 928 -27.89 -17.48 37.50
CA ASP A 928 -29.30 -17.65 37.84
C ASP A 928 -30.14 -17.87 36.58
N GLY A 929 -30.99 -18.90 36.58
CA GLY A 929 -31.93 -19.21 35.49
C GLY A 929 -31.31 -19.91 34.28
N ALA A 930 -32.05 -19.93 33.17
CA ALA A 930 -31.61 -20.59 31.94
C ALA A 930 -30.37 -19.91 31.34
N TRP A 931 -29.41 -20.73 30.92
CA TRP A 931 -28.16 -20.25 30.33
C TRP A 931 -28.41 -19.71 28.93
N THR A 932 -28.00 -18.47 28.70
CA THR A 932 -28.00 -17.84 27.38
C THR A 932 -26.60 -17.30 27.09
N TYR A 933 -26.25 -17.21 25.81
CA TYR A 933 -24.96 -16.65 25.40
C TYR A 933 -24.69 -15.25 26.02
N PRO A 934 -25.66 -14.31 26.05
CA PRO A 934 -25.47 -13.02 26.72
C PRO A 934 -25.43 -13.08 28.24
N SER A 935 -26.22 -13.94 28.91
CA SER A 935 -26.21 -14.04 30.38
C SER A 935 -24.87 -14.55 30.89
N LEU A 936 -24.29 -15.57 30.26
CA LEU A 936 -23.00 -16.13 30.67
C LEU A 936 -21.81 -15.19 30.43
N LYS A 937 -21.85 -14.38 29.36
CA LYS A 937 -20.85 -13.32 29.17
C LYS A 937 -20.93 -12.25 30.25
N ARG A 938 -22.14 -11.87 30.67
CA ARG A 938 -22.35 -10.92 31.78
C ARG A 938 -21.90 -11.48 33.13
N ALA A 939 -22.03 -12.80 33.33
CA ALA A 939 -21.60 -13.48 34.55
C ALA A 939 -20.07 -13.45 34.76
N SER A 940 -19.26 -13.23 33.72
CA SER A 940 -17.81 -13.08 33.86
C SER A 940 -17.44 -11.71 34.45
N LYS A 941 -17.68 -11.54 35.76
CA LYS A 941 -17.58 -10.25 36.48
C LYS A 941 -16.22 -9.55 36.28
N GLY A 942 -15.12 -10.30 36.34
CA GLY A 942 -13.77 -9.76 36.13
C GLY A 942 -13.56 -9.18 34.73
N TYR A 943 -13.98 -9.94 33.70
CA TYR A 943 -13.90 -9.47 32.31
C TYR A 943 -14.80 -8.25 32.07
N MET A 944 -16.03 -8.27 32.60
CA MET A 944 -17.00 -7.19 32.42
C MET A 944 -16.52 -5.89 33.07
N ARG A 945 -15.98 -5.95 34.30
CA ARG A 945 -15.37 -4.79 34.97
C ARG A 945 -14.21 -4.21 34.16
N ALA A 946 -13.30 -5.06 33.66
CA ALA A 946 -12.18 -4.60 32.84
C ALA A 946 -12.65 -3.97 31.51
N ARG A 947 -13.70 -4.55 30.90
CA ARG A 947 -14.33 -4.04 29.68
C ARG A 947 -14.94 -2.66 29.91
N ASP A 948 -15.71 -2.50 30.97
CA ASP A 948 -16.40 -1.25 31.27
C ASP A 948 -15.38 -0.15 31.63
N ALA A 949 -14.30 -0.49 32.33
CA ALA A 949 -13.17 0.41 32.57
C ALA A 949 -12.51 0.88 31.26
N LEU A 950 -12.23 -0.05 30.33
CA LEU A 950 -11.62 0.27 29.02
C LEU A 950 -12.49 1.23 28.20
N PHE A 951 -13.81 1.02 28.15
CA PHE A 951 -14.71 1.90 27.40
C PHE A 951 -14.98 3.24 28.10
N SER A 952 -14.79 3.31 29.42
CA SER A 952 -14.92 4.57 30.17
C SER A 952 -13.69 5.46 30.05
N SER A 953 -12.51 4.88 29.78
CA SER A 953 -11.25 5.60 29.59
C SER A 953 -11.02 6.13 28.16
N LEU A 954 -11.89 5.79 27.21
CA LEU A 954 -11.78 6.13 25.77
C LEU A 954 -12.96 7.01 25.34
#